data_AF-A0A8S3QPP0-F1
#
_entry.id   AF-A0A8S3QPP0-F1
#
_cell.length_a   1.000
_cell.length_b   1.000
_cell.length_c   1.000
_cell.angle_alpha   90.00
_cell.angle_beta   90.00
_cell.angle_gamma   90.00
#
_symmetry.space_group_name_H-M   'P 1'
#
loop_
_entity.id
_entity.type
_entity.pdbx_description
1 polymer ?
#
loop_
_entity_poly.entity_id
_entity_poly.type
_entity_poly.pdbx_seq_one_letter_code
_entity_poly.pdbx_strand_id
1 'polypeptide(L)'
;MRSKRSSSVTTELGKEDALRSVMYNRLLGSGSYQSFDMRCMVTGQFGVGKSSLVKLLAGVVIPEGRYSTDGISLVEGRCGLDIETRSWITIDPETYDAMDVVYNKVLMTTIEEDESQRTEKPHKPVRRISDETSVDGQYKDNIQGDNSSQPKASKSILTCEPSTKQPEFSSLATQSTSSVPKKQKNKQRMKTKMTKKEIRKKMEKVLKSGNYKMKVGRLIFWDFGGQYVYYTTHQTFMTFRALFLVVFNGSEGLNEEIPDVLCFPGQHMTPTPAVFLLHWVNSILTYCKVVYAGIPKILFVATHKDKVPTEDIETRRELLYGEVDELFKDHEGRNHLVYDKQIFINATDKTDPEFKVLKETITELTFDHPCWGEKMPNACVPLELEIAELVAEGKQILSFNEFEELNGISKVSVLSPGQLKDFLHFQHSLGKIVYFDSTQLRDYVIINPLLMVEVMRSFVTDRGFWPQKRRMQEIFREMSESGIICREDLYQIWAQKDFRAILPFKEFIFNLLIHLDILTEQRRYDTFTGSRLPVEKFFVPCMVTTRNTTSFMDKECTAERAICLAFVFKGSVIPPALPNRLISACLSMWTVKTYEGRKLLFSGFIVVSIDKSHDIVVCVEGNKILLYLVHRTSAGLIVADIATGIKECLVSTMERISEFYRSTIHVKSGHESPFHIEYSCSQLKCFISEEEAFLTNEWVCDEHNITHRAENWVVWYQDKRNEQCVENCPGLSDDALNQRPSDIELLRFSTNFPSNQMYELVSYLNMFEKWNDITQNYPENIEVAKFLVLSKWREMEDGCNLKALAEALTNMDISTHVLCQVRRVRIAKTEIPLEYLDFIPTEEILDALAPQIGQVFFQLGAEVGLSIGTLENIKSNNPRDLAAQNREVLFAWREDRTVKPTIRVLVQALVNIGRGARCLQEVLKNVDLNTLGHSSEMSAIPKKPQSQKQKTSTVCAIA
;
A
#
# COMPACT_ATOMS: atom_id res chain seq x y z
N MET A 1 10.33 -20.63 12.36
CA MET A 1 10.33 -21.29 11.03
C MET A 1 10.29 -20.25 9.92
N ARG A 2 11.36 -20.15 9.11
CA ARG A 2 11.35 -19.34 7.88
C ARG A 2 10.36 -19.95 6.88
N SER A 3 9.15 -19.41 6.84
CA SER A 3 8.13 -19.74 5.84
C SER A 3 8.59 -19.29 4.46
N LYS A 4 9.39 -20.13 3.78
CA LYS A 4 9.55 -20.09 2.32
C LYS A 4 8.22 -20.51 1.69
N ARG A 5 7.35 -19.54 1.43
CA ARG A 5 6.36 -19.47 0.31
C ARG A 5 5.18 -18.54 0.67
N SER A 6 5.25 -17.30 0.17
CA SER A 6 4.15 -16.60 -0.54
C SER A 6 4.69 -15.28 -1.11
N SER A 7 5.85 -15.33 -1.77
CA SER A 7 6.65 -14.14 -2.15
C SER A 7 6.76 -13.93 -3.67
N SER A 8 5.76 -14.32 -4.45
CA SER A 8 5.89 -14.34 -5.92
C SER A 8 5.52 -13.03 -6.64
N VAL A 9 4.90 -12.04 -5.97
CA VAL A 9 4.37 -10.85 -6.68
C VAL A 9 5.38 -9.72 -6.78
N THR A 10 6.17 -9.48 -5.73
CA THR A 10 6.99 -8.27 -5.60
C THR A 10 8.36 -8.38 -6.28
N THR A 11 8.84 -9.59 -6.58
CA THR A 11 10.18 -9.81 -7.18
C THR A 11 10.18 -9.82 -8.71
N GLU A 12 9.02 -9.85 -9.38
CA GLU A 12 8.93 -9.94 -10.84
C GLU A 12 8.96 -8.55 -11.52
N LEU A 13 8.34 -7.52 -10.94
CA LEU A 13 8.06 -6.24 -11.62
C LEU A 13 9.23 -5.23 -11.66
N GLY A 14 10.22 -5.33 -10.77
CA GLY A 14 11.46 -4.54 -10.84
C GLY A 14 12.56 -5.22 -11.67
N LYS A 15 12.53 -6.56 -11.74
CA LYS A 15 13.32 -7.34 -12.70
C LYS A 15 12.78 -7.19 -14.12
N GLU A 16 11.51 -6.80 -14.25
CA GLU A 16 10.80 -6.67 -15.51
C GLU A 16 11.42 -5.67 -16.47
N ASP A 17 12.06 -4.56 -16.11
CA ASP A 17 12.60 -3.64 -17.15
C ASP A 17 13.93 -4.12 -17.75
N ALA A 18 14.81 -4.73 -16.95
CA ALA A 18 16.02 -5.38 -17.45
C ALA A 18 15.67 -6.64 -18.25
N LEU A 19 14.73 -7.46 -17.75
CA LEU A 19 14.19 -8.61 -18.47
C LEU A 19 13.41 -8.18 -19.72
N ARG A 20 12.62 -7.10 -19.65
CA ARG A 20 11.87 -6.52 -20.77
C ARG A 20 12.83 -6.06 -21.82
N SER A 21 13.89 -5.32 -21.49
CA SER A 21 14.91 -4.94 -22.48
C SER A 21 15.49 -6.17 -23.18
N VAL A 22 15.83 -7.23 -22.43
CA VAL A 22 16.35 -8.49 -23.02
C VAL A 22 15.30 -9.23 -23.86
N MET A 23 14.04 -9.34 -23.42
CA MET A 23 12.93 -9.98 -24.12
C MET A 23 12.54 -9.19 -25.39
N TYR A 24 12.38 -7.88 -25.24
CA TYR A 24 12.09 -6.92 -26.30
C TYR A 24 13.18 -6.94 -27.37
N ASN A 25 14.46 -6.89 -26.99
CA ASN A 25 15.57 -6.98 -27.94
C ASN A 25 15.61 -8.33 -28.67
N ARG A 26 15.27 -9.44 -27.98
CA ARG A 26 15.14 -10.76 -28.63
C ARG A 26 14.02 -10.77 -29.67
N LEU A 27 12.86 -10.17 -29.39
CA LEU A 27 11.74 -10.08 -30.33
C LEU A 27 12.05 -9.12 -31.50
N LEU A 28 12.75 -8.02 -31.27
CA LEU A 28 13.15 -7.04 -32.28
C LEU A 28 14.07 -7.62 -33.37
N GLY A 29 14.77 -8.72 -33.11
CA GLY A 29 15.59 -9.41 -34.12
C GLY A 29 14.81 -9.83 -35.38
N SER A 30 13.48 -9.88 -35.30
CA SER A 30 12.57 -10.14 -36.42
C SER A 30 12.20 -8.91 -37.27
N GLY A 31 12.79 -7.75 -36.98
CA GLY A 31 12.39 -6.47 -37.54
C GLY A 31 11.43 -5.71 -36.63
N SER A 32 11.15 -4.45 -36.99
CA SER A 32 10.35 -3.56 -36.15
C SER A 32 9.57 -2.52 -36.95
N TYR A 33 8.51 -2.00 -36.35
CA TYR A 33 7.77 -0.83 -36.83
C TYR A 33 7.58 0.21 -35.73
N GLN A 34 7.18 1.43 -36.08
CA GLN A 34 6.89 2.47 -35.09
C GLN A 34 5.42 2.46 -34.68
N SER A 35 5.17 2.45 -33.37
CA SER A 35 3.83 2.49 -32.80
C SER A 35 3.47 3.88 -32.29
N PHE A 36 2.25 4.32 -32.58
CA PHE A 36 1.76 5.66 -32.24
C PHE A 36 0.44 5.56 -31.49
N ASP A 37 0.51 5.12 -30.24
CA ASP A 37 -0.64 5.03 -29.34
C ASP A 37 -0.34 5.85 -28.09
N MET A 38 -1.24 6.76 -27.73
CA MET A 38 -1.14 7.55 -26.50
C MET A 38 -2.38 7.35 -25.64
N ARG A 39 -2.15 7.01 -24.37
CA ARG A 39 -3.20 6.98 -23.35
C ARG A 39 -3.26 8.35 -22.68
N CYS A 40 -4.45 8.94 -22.64
CA CYS A 40 -4.73 10.17 -21.92
C CYS A 40 -5.56 9.83 -20.68
N MET A 41 -4.91 9.81 -19.51
CA MET A 41 -5.53 9.45 -18.23
C MET A 41 -6.06 10.69 -17.53
N VAL A 42 -7.39 10.81 -17.43
CA VAL A 42 -8.06 11.98 -16.87
C VAL A 42 -8.46 11.70 -15.42
N THR A 43 -7.80 12.39 -14.49
CA THR A 43 -7.95 12.23 -13.04
C THR A 43 -8.37 13.54 -12.39
N GLY A 44 -8.88 13.48 -11.16
CA GLY A 44 -9.39 14.65 -10.46
C GLY A 44 -10.55 14.30 -9.55
N GLN A 45 -10.88 15.22 -8.65
CA GLN A 45 -11.96 15.05 -7.69
C GLN A 45 -13.32 14.75 -8.36
N PHE A 46 -14.23 14.08 -7.64
CA PHE A 46 -15.62 13.94 -8.07
C PHE A 46 -16.27 15.30 -8.39
N GLY A 47 -17.07 15.37 -9.46
CA GLY A 47 -17.83 16.58 -9.81
C GLY A 47 -17.09 17.66 -10.60
N VAL A 48 -15.78 17.56 -10.80
CA VAL A 48 -14.97 18.61 -11.49
C VAL A 48 -15.09 18.62 -13.03
N GLY A 49 -16.06 17.93 -13.62
CA GLY A 49 -16.30 17.99 -15.08
C GLY A 49 -15.41 17.10 -15.98
N LYS A 50 -14.67 16.14 -15.43
CA LYS A 50 -13.80 15.19 -16.18
C LYS A 50 -14.49 14.51 -17.36
N SER A 51 -15.63 13.87 -17.09
CA SER A 51 -16.37 13.11 -18.09
C SER A 51 -16.92 14.01 -19.20
N SER A 52 -17.37 15.22 -18.86
CA SER A 52 -17.81 16.21 -19.84
C SER A 52 -16.64 16.68 -20.71
N LEU A 53 -15.49 16.99 -20.10
CA LEU A 53 -14.26 17.35 -20.81
C LEU A 53 -13.86 16.27 -21.82
N VAL A 54 -13.81 15.00 -21.40
CA VAL A 54 -13.45 13.87 -22.27
C VAL A 54 -14.44 13.73 -23.42
N LYS A 55 -15.75 13.79 -23.16
CA LYS A 55 -16.77 13.68 -24.21
C LYS A 55 -16.66 14.80 -25.23
N LEU A 56 -16.43 16.04 -24.79
CA LEU A 56 -16.26 17.19 -25.68
C LEU A 56 -14.97 17.08 -26.53
N LEU A 57 -13.85 16.65 -25.94
CA LEU A 57 -12.61 16.38 -26.68
C LEU A 57 -12.82 15.32 -27.77
N ALA A 58 -13.59 14.27 -27.45
CA ALA A 58 -13.93 13.18 -28.36
C ALA A 58 -15.08 13.50 -29.33
N GLY A 59 -15.69 14.69 -29.27
CA GLY A 59 -16.83 15.04 -30.11
C GLY A 59 -18.09 14.21 -29.83
N VAL A 60 -18.21 13.65 -28.63
CA VAL A 60 -19.36 12.85 -28.17
C VAL A 60 -20.38 13.76 -27.49
N VAL A 61 -21.67 13.49 -27.73
CA VAL A 61 -22.76 14.24 -27.09
C VAL A 61 -22.76 13.99 -25.58
N ILE A 62 -22.88 15.08 -24.80
CA ILE A 62 -23.05 15.00 -23.35
C ILE A 62 -24.50 14.57 -23.07
N PRO A 63 -24.74 13.50 -22.30
CA PRO A 63 -26.09 13.13 -21.85
C PRO A 63 -26.75 14.29 -21.09
N GLU A 64 -28.06 14.45 -21.25
CA GLU A 64 -28.81 15.44 -20.46
C GLU A 64 -28.80 15.05 -18.96
N GLY A 65 -28.49 16.03 -18.10
CA GLY A 65 -28.43 15.85 -16.63
C GLY A 65 -27.03 15.55 -16.08
N ARG A 66 -26.92 15.49 -14.74
CA ARG A 66 -25.68 15.06 -14.07
C ARG A 66 -25.54 13.54 -14.20
N TYR A 67 -24.43 13.08 -14.75
CA TYR A 67 -24.05 11.68 -14.76
C TYR A 67 -22.68 11.52 -14.11
N SER A 68 -22.47 10.37 -13.48
CA SER A 68 -21.27 10.04 -12.75
C SER A 68 -20.63 8.79 -13.35
N THR A 69 -19.30 8.75 -13.37
CA THR A 69 -18.54 7.58 -13.82
C THR A 69 -18.43 6.56 -12.68
N ASP A 70 -18.82 5.33 -12.96
CA ASP A 70 -18.65 4.15 -12.10
C ASP A 70 -17.32 3.48 -12.43
N GLY A 71 -16.31 3.65 -11.57
CA GLY A 71 -14.96 3.13 -11.80
C GLY A 71 -14.22 3.87 -12.90
N ILE A 72 -14.12 3.29 -14.10
CA ILE A 72 -13.37 3.84 -15.24
C ILE A 72 -14.20 3.74 -16.51
N SER A 73 -14.25 4.82 -17.29
CA SER A 73 -14.86 4.86 -18.62
C SER A 73 -13.81 5.09 -19.70
N LEU A 74 -13.80 4.25 -20.74
CA LEU A 74 -12.89 4.38 -21.88
C LEU A 74 -13.56 5.12 -23.05
N VAL A 75 -12.85 6.06 -23.67
CA VAL A 75 -13.23 6.66 -24.96
C VAL A 75 -12.08 6.48 -25.95
N GLU A 76 -12.27 5.59 -26.92
CA GLU A 76 -11.32 5.28 -28.01
C GLU A 76 -12.00 5.43 -29.38
N GLY A 77 -11.20 5.64 -30.44
CA GLY A 77 -11.68 5.59 -31.82
C GLY A 77 -12.52 6.80 -32.25
N ARG A 78 -12.45 7.90 -31.48
CA ARG A 78 -13.16 9.16 -31.75
C ARG A 78 -12.26 10.31 -32.15
N CYS A 79 -10.99 10.24 -31.78
CA CYS A 79 -9.98 11.23 -32.11
C CYS A 79 -8.60 10.58 -32.18
N GLY A 80 -7.69 11.25 -32.87
CA GLY A 80 -6.32 10.81 -33.07
C GLY A 80 -5.44 11.98 -33.49
N LEU A 81 -4.19 11.68 -33.83
CA LEU A 81 -3.24 12.65 -34.35
C LEU A 81 -2.75 12.20 -35.73
N ASP A 82 -2.77 13.10 -36.71
CA ASP A 82 -2.05 12.87 -37.96
C ASP A 82 -0.54 12.96 -37.70
N ILE A 83 0.18 11.91 -38.06
CA ILE A 83 1.61 11.77 -37.77
C ILE A 83 2.46 12.70 -38.64
N GLU A 84 2.04 12.96 -39.88
CA GLU A 84 2.79 13.75 -40.85
C GLU A 84 2.53 15.24 -40.64
N THR A 85 1.27 15.65 -40.49
CA THR A 85 0.90 17.06 -40.29
C THR A 85 0.94 17.50 -38.83
N ARG A 86 1.12 16.57 -37.89
CA ARG A 86 1.10 16.81 -36.43
C ARG A 86 -0.16 17.52 -35.95
N SER A 87 -1.31 17.15 -36.49
CA SER A 87 -2.58 17.82 -36.19
C SER A 87 -3.60 16.88 -35.58
N TRP A 88 -4.42 17.41 -34.67
CA TRP A 88 -5.57 16.72 -34.12
C TRP A 88 -6.59 16.38 -35.21
N ILE A 89 -7.05 15.12 -35.22
CA ILE A 89 -8.12 14.68 -36.11
C ILE A 89 -9.31 14.14 -35.31
N THR A 90 -10.51 14.41 -35.82
CA THR A 90 -11.74 13.79 -35.32
C THR A 90 -12.07 12.60 -36.20
N ILE A 91 -12.34 11.46 -35.59
CA ILE A 91 -12.63 10.21 -36.27
C ILE A 91 -14.14 9.97 -36.19
N ASP A 92 -14.79 9.91 -37.36
CA ASP A 92 -16.21 9.62 -37.46
C ASP A 92 -16.44 8.09 -37.37
N PRO A 93 -17.22 7.60 -36.38
CA PRO A 93 -17.48 6.17 -36.21
C PRO A 93 -18.24 5.51 -37.36
N GLU A 94 -18.99 6.26 -38.16
CA GLU A 94 -19.73 5.69 -39.29
C GLU A 94 -18.81 5.38 -40.49
N THR A 95 -17.74 6.16 -40.62
CA THR A 95 -16.71 5.99 -41.65
C THR A 95 -15.50 5.18 -41.19
N TYR A 96 -15.36 4.98 -39.87
CA TYR A 96 -14.28 4.24 -39.23
C TYR A 96 -14.85 2.98 -38.56
N ASP A 97 -14.66 1.83 -39.21
CA ASP A 97 -15.21 0.54 -38.74
C ASP A 97 -14.48 0.12 -37.45
N ALA A 98 -15.11 -0.66 -36.56
CA ALA A 98 -14.41 -1.20 -35.38
C ALA A 98 -13.19 -2.06 -35.77
N MET A 99 -13.21 -2.59 -36.99
CA MET A 99 -12.09 -3.20 -37.68
C MET A 99 -10.92 -2.20 -37.89
N ASP A 100 -11.18 -0.93 -38.24
CA ASP A 100 -10.17 0.09 -38.53
C ASP A 100 -9.23 0.40 -37.34
N VAL A 101 -9.65 0.20 -36.09
CA VAL A 101 -8.79 0.43 -34.92
C VAL A 101 -7.56 -0.50 -34.90
N VAL A 102 -7.71 -1.69 -35.47
CA VAL A 102 -6.66 -2.72 -35.60
C VAL A 102 -6.01 -2.65 -37.00
N TYR A 103 -6.80 -2.37 -38.06
CA TYR A 103 -6.29 -2.21 -39.43
C TYR A 103 -5.47 -0.91 -39.64
N ASN A 104 -5.68 0.15 -38.85
CA ASN A 104 -4.84 1.36 -38.90
C ASN A 104 -3.41 1.14 -38.40
N LYS A 105 -3.13 0.04 -37.67
CA LYS A 105 -1.74 -0.40 -37.40
C LYS A 105 -1.01 -0.88 -38.66
N VAL A 106 -1.73 -1.23 -39.75
CA VAL A 106 -1.15 -2.02 -40.86
C VAL A 106 -1.46 -1.47 -42.28
N LEU A 107 -2.55 -0.74 -42.55
CA LEU A 107 -3.15 -0.77 -43.90
C LEU A 107 -3.43 0.53 -44.69
N MET A 108 -2.72 1.65 -44.45
CA MET A 108 -2.91 2.86 -45.28
C MET A 108 -1.78 3.18 -46.27
N THR A 109 -0.89 2.22 -46.59
CA THR A 109 0.17 2.37 -47.61
C THR A 109 -0.31 2.10 -49.04
N THR A 110 -1.31 1.24 -49.26
CA THR A 110 -1.66 0.80 -50.64
C THR A 110 -2.59 1.72 -51.42
N ILE A 111 -3.14 2.80 -50.83
CA ILE A 111 -4.06 3.69 -51.57
C ILE A 111 -3.29 4.68 -52.46
N GLU A 112 -2.11 5.13 -52.06
CA GLU A 112 -1.36 6.16 -52.80
C GLU A 112 -0.37 5.56 -53.81
N GLU A 113 0.21 4.38 -53.54
CA GLU A 113 1.15 3.74 -54.47
C GLU A 113 0.46 3.17 -55.73
N ASP A 114 -0.82 2.76 -55.63
CA ASP A 114 -1.60 2.29 -56.79
C ASP A 114 -2.19 3.44 -57.64
N GLU A 115 -2.38 4.64 -57.06
CA GLU A 115 -2.85 5.82 -57.81
C GLU A 115 -1.72 6.56 -58.52
N SER A 116 -0.53 6.64 -57.90
CA SER A 116 0.65 7.32 -58.48
C SER A 116 1.25 6.59 -59.69
N GLN A 117 1.03 5.28 -59.84
CA GLN A 117 1.46 4.53 -61.03
C GLN A 117 0.47 4.56 -62.21
N ARG A 118 -0.73 5.18 -62.06
CA ARG A 118 -1.76 5.20 -63.11
C ARG A 118 -1.84 6.50 -63.92
N THR A 119 -1.10 7.54 -63.55
CA THR A 119 -1.17 8.85 -64.21
C THR A 119 0.17 9.35 -64.70
N GLU A 120 0.81 8.63 -65.62
CA GLU A 120 1.81 9.25 -66.50
C GLU A 120 1.50 8.94 -67.97
N LYS A 121 0.92 9.93 -68.64
CA LYS A 121 1.03 10.08 -70.11
C LYS A 121 1.69 11.43 -70.39
N PRO A 122 2.65 11.50 -71.33
CA PRO A 122 3.48 12.68 -71.53
C PRO A 122 2.74 13.74 -72.34
N HIS A 123 2.74 14.99 -71.87
CA HIS A 123 2.33 16.14 -72.68
C HIS A 123 3.39 17.24 -72.73
N LYS A 124 3.54 17.74 -73.96
CA LYS A 124 4.45 18.78 -74.45
C LYS A 124 4.10 20.16 -73.88
N PRO A 125 5.05 21.12 -73.86
CA PRO A 125 4.90 22.39 -73.14
C PRO A 125 4.21 23.46 -74.01
N VAL A 126 4.03 24.67 -73.40
CA VAL A 126 3.62 26.00 -73.95
C VAL A 126 2.18 26.38 -73.50
N ARG A 127 1.84 27.54 -72.90
CA ARG A 127 2.42 28.90 -72.77
C ARG A 127 1.82 29.62 -71.56
N ARG A 128 2.58 30.55 -70.95
CA ARG A 128 2.11 31.59 -70.02
C ARG A 128 1.41 32.71 -70.77
N ILE A 129 0.34 33.28 -70.19
CA ILE A 129 -0.05 34.69 -70.32
C ILE A 129 -0.58 35.15 -68.96
N SER A 130 -0.07 36.29 -68.51
CA SER A 130 -0.40 37.10 -67.34
C SER A 130 -1.73 37.82 -67.50
N ASP A 131 -2.32 38.33 -66.42
CA ASP A 131 -2.51 39.78 -66.24
C ASP A 131 -3.21 40.10 -64.91
N GLU A 132 -2.70 41.16 -64.29
CA GLU A 132 -3.21 41.94 -63.14
C GLU A 132 -4.53 42.66 -63.57
N THR A 133 -5.42 43.21 -62.74
CA THR A 133 -5.24 44.20 -61.68
C THR A 133 -6.57 44.41 -60.90
N SER A 134 -6.41 45.05 -59.74
CA SER A 134 -7.31 45.62 -58.72
C SER A 134 -8.48 46.55 -59.12
N VAL A 135 -9.45 46.76 -58.20
CA VAL A 135 -9.73 48.02 -57.43
C VAL A 135 -11.20 48.12 -56.91
N ASP A 136 -11.29 48.46 -55.60
CA ASP A 136 -12.28 49.20 -54.78
C ASP A 136 -13.82 49.21 -54.98
N GLY A 137 -14.51 49.35 -53.83
CA GLY A 137 -15.77 50.09 -53.72
C GLY A 137 -16.57 49.88 -52.43
N GLN A 138 -16.49 50.82 -51.48
CA GLN A 138 -17.17 50.86 -50.17
C GLN A 138 -18.61 51.45 -50.18
N TYR A 139 -19.40 51.00 -49.19
CA TYR A 139 -20.29 51.72 -48.25
C TYR A 139 -21.78 52.08 -48.51
N LYS A 140 -22.59 51.74 -47.46
CA LYS A 140 -23.71 52.48 -46.79
C LYS A 140 -25.09 52.50 -47.47
N ASP A 141 -26.27 52.48 -46.83
CA ASP A 141 -26.69 52.51 -45.41
C ASP A 141 -28.23 52.26 -45.29
N ASN A 142 -28.69 51.89 -44.09
CA ASN A 142 -29.96 52.23 -43.39
C ASN A 142 -31.36 51.75 -43.86
N ILE A 143 -32.17 51.28 -42.90
CA ILE A 143 -33.27 52.04 -42.24
C ILE A 143 -33.93 51.24 -41.07
N GLN A 144 -33.98 51.92 -39.91
CA GLN A 144 -34.79 51.90 -38.68
C GLN A 144 -36.07 51.03 -38.47
N GLY A 145 -36.33 50.71 -37.18
CA GLY A 145 -37.60 51.10 -36.52
C GLY A 145 -38.24 50.17 -35.45
N ASP A 146 -37.90 50.41 -34.17
CA ASP A 146 -38.72 50.40 -32.91
C ASP A 146 -40.04 49.58 -32.77
N ASN A 147 -40.25 48.83 -31.66
CA ASN A 147 -40.69 49.36 -30.34
C ASN A 147 -41.13 48.28 -29.30
N SER A 148 -40.75 48.54 -28.04
CA SER A 148 -41.18 48.13 -26.67
C SER A 148 -42.22 47.01 -26.35
N SER A 149 -41.95 46.21 -25.30
CA SER A 149 -42.68 46.19 -23.99
C SER A 149 -42.16 45.11 -22.99
N GLN A 150 -41.93 45.51 -21.73
CA GLN A 150 -41.56 44.70 -20.54
C GLN A 150 -42.84 44.21 -19.77
N PRO A 151 -42.78 43.76 -18.48
CA PRO A 151 -42.25 42.49 -17.93
C PRO A 151 -43.30 41.77 -17.04
N LYS A 152 -43.11 40.50 -16.68
CA LYS A 152 -43.76 39.93 -15.47
C LYS A 152 -42.86 38.94 -14.72
N ALA A 153 -42.53 39.32 -13.49
CA ALA A 153 -41.96 38.48 -12.46
C ALA A 153 -43.01 37.53 -11.87
N SER A 154 -42.59 36.34 -11.44
CA SER A 154 -43.25 35.57 -10.38
C SER A 154 -42.20 34.70 -9.69
N LYS A 155 -41.98 35.00 -8.40
CA LYS A 155 -41.28 34.15 -7.44
C LYS A 155 -42.17 32.96 -7.07
N SER A 156 -41.62 31.76 -7.01
CA SER A 156 -42.11 30.70 -6.14
C SER A 156 -40.96 29.83 -5.64
N ILE A 157 -40.75 29.89 -4.33
CA ILE A 157 -39.99 28.95 -3.52
C ILE A 157 -40.88 27.72 -3.33
N LEU A 158 -40.36 26.50 -3.52
CA LEU A 158 -40.67 25.33 -2.69
C LEU A 158 -39.80 24.12 -3.07
N THR A 159 -39.58 23.33 -2.03
CA THR A 159 -38.65 22.24 -1.76
C THR A 159 -39.01 20.87 -2.36
N CYS A 160 -37.98 20.01 -2.40
CA CYS A 160 -37.97 18.55 -2.23
C CYS A 160 -38.20 17.57 -3.42
N GLU A 161 -37.34 16.54 -3.37
CA GLU A 161 -37.34 15.19 -3.97
C GLU A 161 -36.84 14.96 -5.41
N PRO A 162 -35.75 14.18 -5.61
CA PRO A 162 -35.32 13.70 -6.91
C PRO A 162 -36.13 12.46 -7.30
N SER A 163 -37.05 12.62 -8.25
CA SER A 163 -37.70 11.49 -8.91
C SER A 163 -36.76 10.89 -9.95
N THR A 164 -36.15 9.76 -9.59
CA THR A 164 -35.38 8.88 -10.47
C THR A 164 -36.30 8.20 -11.50
N LYS A 165 -36.13 8.55 -12.78
CA LYS A 165 -36.37 7.66 -13.91
C LYS A 165 -35.35 7.94 -15.02
N GLN A 166 -34.37 7.06 -15.15
CA GLN A 166 -33.57 6.93 -16.39
C GLN A 166 -34.30 6.00 -17.37
N PRO A 167 -34.22 6.21 -18.69
CA PRO A 167 -34.64 5.23 -19.68
C PRO A 167 -33.60 4.10 -19.79
N GLU A 168 -34.08 2.86 -19.79
CA GLU A 168 -33.32 1.64 -20.01
C GLU A 168 -32.75 1.58 -21.45
N PHE A 169 -31.44 1.34 -21.59
CA PHE A 169 -30.83 1.02 -22.87
C PHE A 169 -31.01 -0.47 -23.14
N SER A 170 -32.00 -0.81 -23.99
CA SER A 170 -32.12 -2.14 -24.58
C SER A 170 -31.71 -2.09 -26.06
N SER A 171 -30.79 -2.97 -26.42
CA SER A 171 -30.47 -3.34 -27.78
C SER A 171 -31.71 -3.90 -28.47
N LEU A 172 -32.14 -3.35 -29.61
CA LEU A 172 -32.88 -4.17 -30.57
C LEU A 172 -32.94 -3.62 -31.99
N ALA A 173 -33.04 -4.61 -32.86
CA ALA A 173 -32.95 -4.62 -34.30
C ALA A 173 -34.04 -3.84 -35.03
N THR A 174 -33.69 -3.55 -36.28
CA THR A 174 -34.46 -3.01 -37.39
C THR A 174 -35.89 -3.53 -37.51
N GLN A 175 -36.86 -2.63 -37.71
CA GLN A 175 -37.99 -2.82 -38.61
C GLN A 175 -38.46 -1.48 -39.19
N SER A 176 -38.73 -1.51 -40.48
CA SER A 176 -38.94 -0.41 -41.43
C SER A 176 -40.42 -0.05 -41.63
N THR A 177 -40.74 1.24 -41.83
CA THR A 177 -41.75 1.74 -42.82
C THR A 177 -41.73 3.27 -42.97
N SER A 178 -41.60 3.74 -44.24
CA SER A 178 -42.15 4.97 -44.92
C SER A 178 -42.08 6.35 -44.22
N SER A 179 -41.79 7.50 -44.86
CA SER A 179 -41.81 7.93 -46.26
C SER A 179 -41.07 9.27 -46.45
N VAL A 180 -40.40 9.40 -47.60
CA VAL A 180 -39.57 10.52 -48.09
C VAL A 180 -40.41 11.73 -48.56
N PRO A 181 -39.84 12.96 -48.56
CA PRO A 181 -39.88 13.77 -49.79
C PRO A 181 -38.47 14.11 -50.31
N LYS A 182 -38.31 13.91 -51.63
CA LYS A 182 -37.08 14.03 -52.41
C LYS A 182 -36.71 15.50 -52.64
N LYS A 183 -35.42 15.85 -52.63
CA LYS A 183 -34.84 16.78 -53.62
C LYS A 183 -33.32 16.62 -53.80
N GLN A 184 -33.01 16.32 -55.07
CA GLN A 184 -31.80 16.58 -55.87
C GLN A 184 -30.43 15.99 -55.48
N LYS A 185 -30.10 14.97 -56.28
CA LYS A 185 -28.83 14.23 -56.37
C LYS A 185 -27.70 15.13 -56.89
N ASN A 186 -26.66 15.33 -56.08
CA ASN A 186 -25.30 15.48 -56.59
C ASN A 186 -24.59 14.13 -56.46
N LYS A 187 -24.13 13.57 -57.59
CA LYS A 187 -23.43 12.28 -57.64
C LYS A 187 -22.00 12.45 -57.08
N GLN A 188 -21.83 12.30 -55.78
CA GLN A 188 -20.55 11.86 -55.21
C GLN A 188 -20.49 10.34 -55.28
N ARG A 189 -19.42 9.79 -55.90
CA ARG A 189 -19.12 8.35 -55.95
C ARG A 189 -19.06 7.82 -54.51
N MET A 190 -20.05 7.01 -54.11
CA MET A 190 -19.97 6.20 -52.89
C MET A 190 -18.76 5.25 -53.03
N LYS A 191 -17.76 5.40 -52.15
CA LYS A 191 -16.71 4.38 -51.96
C LYS A 191 -17.39 3.14 -51.38
N THR A 192 -17.34 2.02 -52.12
CA THR A 192 -17.91 0.74 -51.69
C THR A 192 -17.08 0.20 -50.51
N LYS A 193 -17.74 -0.16 -49.40
CA LYS A 193 -17.11 -0.70 -48.18
C LYS A 193 -16.49 -2.07 -48.52
N MET A 194 -15.18 -2.27 -48.28
CA MET A 194 -14.50 -3.53 -48.57
C MET A 194 -15.04 -4.67 -47.68
N THR A 195 -15.02 -5.91 -48.17
CA THR A 195 -15.47 -7.09 -47.42
C THR A 195 -14.36 -7.62 -46.48
N LYS A 196 -14.71 -8.18 -45.31
CA LYS A 196 -13.74 -8.73 -44.33
C LYS A 196 -12.66 -9.64 -44.94
N LYS A 197 -13.03 -10.46 -45.94
CA LYS A 197 -12.08 -11.34 -46.66
C LYS A 197 -11.05 -10.56 -47.49
N GLU A 198 -11.44 -9.47 -48.12
CA GLU A 198 -10.53 -8.61 -48.89
C GLU A 198 -9.55 -7.87 -47.97
N ILE A 199 -10.02 -7.44 -46.79
CA ILE A 199 -9.16 -6.80 -45.79
C ILE A 199 -8.12 -7.81 -45.27
N ARG A 200 -8.53 -9.05 -44.95
CA ARG A 200 -7.62 -10.13 -44.50
C ARG A 200 -6.56 -10.48 -45.55
N LYS A 201 -6.93 -10.57 -46.83
CA LYS A 201 -5.98 -10.85 -47.92
C LYS A 201 -4.96 -9.73 -48.13
N LYS A 202 -5.37 -8.46 -48.00
CA LYS A 202 -4.46 -7.32 -48.03
C LYS A 202 -3.53 -7.31 -46.81
N MET A 203 -4.06 -7.62 -45.63
CA MET A 203 -3.26 -7.78 -44.41
C MET A 203 -2.18 -8.82 -44.55
N GLU A 204 -2.51 -10.02 -45.04
CA GLU A 204 -1.51 -11.07 -45.26
C GLU A 204 -0.33 -10.60 -46.13
N LYS A 205 -0.59 -9.71 -47.11
CA LYS A 205 0.45 -9.14 -47.97
C LYS A 205 1.37 -8.17 -47.21
N VAL A 206 0.81 -7.33 -46.34
CA VAL A 206 1.59 -6.39 -45.51
C VAL A 206 2.33 -7.13 -44.39
N LEU A 207 1.69 -8.11 -43.76
CA LEU A 207 2.31 -8.95 -42.74
C LEU A 207 3.52 -9.72 -43.30
N LYS A 208 3.45 -10.17 -44.56
CA LYS A 208 4.58 -10.81 -45.25
C LYS A 208 5.70 -9.85 -45.65
N SER A 209 5.39 -8.57 -45.89
CA SER A 209 6.43 -7.58 -46.22
C SER A 209 7.17 -7.08 -44.97
N GLY A 210 6.55 -7.18 -43.79
CA GLY A 210 7.12 -6.71 -42.52
C GLY A 210 7.25 -5.18 -42.41
N ASN A 211 6.72 -4.44 -43.39
CA ASN A 211 6.79 -2.98 -43.46
C ASN A 211 5.46 -2.38 -43.00
N TYR A 212 5.38 -2.03 -41.72
CA TYR A 212 4.20 -1.38 -41.13
C TYR A 212 4.43 0.13 -41.01
N LYS A 213 3.52 0.94 -41.56
CA LYS A 213 3.52 2.40 -41.42
C LYS A 213 2.15 2.88 -40.95
N MET A 214 2.12 3.63 -39.86
CA MET A 214 0.93 4.33 -39.38
C MET A 214 0.90 5.75 -39.96
N LYS A 215 -0.28 6.23 -40.34
CA LYS A 215 -0.52 7.64 -40.71
C LYS A 215 -1.20 8.43 -39.59
N VAL A 216 -2.00 7.73 -38.80
CA VAL A 216 -2.76 8.29 -37.68
C VAL A 216 -2.34 7.58 -36.42
N GLY A 217 -1.92 8.35 -35.41
CA GLY A 217 -1.74 7.87 -34.05
C GLY A 217 -3.02 7.96 -33.24
N ARG A 218 -3.23 7.02 -32.31
CA ARG A 218 -4.47 6.91 -31.53
C ARG A 218 -4.37 7.67 -30.22
N LEU A 219 -5.43 8.38 -29.87
CA LEU A 219 -5.63 8.94 -28.53
C LEU A 219 -6.71 8.12 -27.82
N ILE A 220 -6.36 7.58 -26.66
CA ILE A 220 -7.23 6.71 -25.87
C ILE A 220 -7.47 7.38 -24.52
N PHE A 221 -8.69 7.91 -24.31
CA PHE A 221 -9.03 8.60 -23.08
C PHE A 221 -9.54 7.62 -22.02
N TRP A 222 -8.91 7.66 -20.86
CA TRP A 222 -9.31 6.95 -19.65
C TRP A 222 -9.92 7.97 -18.68
N ASP A 223 -11.25 7.97 -18.55
CA ASP A 223 -11.98 8.80 -17.59
C ASP A 223 -12.11 8.06 -16.26
N PHE A 224 -11.35 8.49 -15.25
CA PHE A 224 -11.34 7.88 -13.93
C PHE A 224 -12.44 8.47 -13.03
N GLY A 225 -13.16 7.61 -12.29
CA GLY A 225 -14.16 7.99 -11.31
C GLY A 225 -13.57 8.87 -10.20
N GLY A 226 -14.21 9.98 -9.87
CA GLY A 226 -13.66 10.91 -8.88
C GLY A 226 -13.87 10.50 -7.42
N GLN A 227 -14.59 9.42 -7.16
CA GLN A 227 -14.99 8.96 -5.84
C GLN A 227 -13.86 8.18 -5.15
N TYR A 228 -13.74 8.38 -3.84
CA TYR A 228 -12.64 7.87 -3.03
C TYR A 228 -12.46 6.34 -3.10
N VAL A 229 -13.56 5.57 -3.15
CA VAL A 229 -13.53 4.10 -3.20
C VAL A 229 -12.70 3.57 -4.38
N TYR A 230 -12.64 4.30 -5.49
CA TYR A 230 -11.94 3.85 -6.70
C TYR A 230 -10.43 4.11 -6.66
N TYR A 231 -9.94 5.01 -5.81
CA TYR A 231 -8.55 5.49 -5.89
C TYR A 231 -7.51 4.38 -5.67
N THR A 232 -7.85 3.38 -4.86
CA THR A 232 -7.03 2.18 -4.63
C THR A 232 -7.02 1.20 -5.79
N THR A 233 -8.02 1.24 -6.68
CA THR A 233 -8.10 0.36 -7.86
C THR A 233 -7.46 1.02 -9.07
N HIS A 234 -7.50 2.34 -9.17
CA HIS A 234 -6.94 3.12 -10.27
C HIS A 234 -5.44 2.89 -10.49
N GLN A 235 -4.69 2.71 -9.40
CA GLN A 235 -3.25 2.41 -9.46
C GLN A 235 -2.91 1.23 -10.38
N THR A 236 -3.83 0.25 -10.50
CA THR A 236 -3.64 -0.97 -11.32
C THR A 236 -3.49 -0.65 -12.81
N PHE A 237 -4.02 0.50 -13.23
CA PHE A 237 -4.05 0.92 -14.62
C PHE A 237 -3.06 2.05 -14.94
N MET A 238 -2.50 2.71 -13.92
CA MET A 238 -1.55 3.82 -14.11
C MET A 238 -0.27 3.33 -14.77
N THR A 239 0.25 4.12 -15.71
CA THR A 239 1.48 3.80 -16.44
C THR A 239 2.22 5.06 -16.82
N PHE A 240 3.55 5.03 -16.71
CA PHE A 240 4.42 6.15 -17.14
C PHE A 240 4.29 6.45 -18.65
N ARG A 241 3.72 5.50 -19.42
CA ARG A 241 3.52 5.62 -20.86
C ARG A 241 2.34 6.53 -21.25
N ALA A 242 1.60 7.03 -20.25
CA ALA A 242 0.42 7.85 -20.45
C ALA A 242 0.70 9.34 -20.23
N LEU A 243 -0.08 10.17 -20.90
CA LEU A 243 -0.26 11.57 -20.57
C LEU A 243 -1.37 11.69 -19.52
N PHE A 244 -1.13 12.41 -18.43
CA PHE A 244 -2.12 12.62 -17.38
C PHE A 244 -2.73 14.02 -17.48
N LEU A 245 -4.06 14.09 -17.37
CA LEU A 245 -4.82 15.33 -17.25
C LEU A 245 -5.41 15.38 -15.84
N VAL A 246 -4.86 16.25 -14.99
CA VAL A 246 -5.38 16.49 -13.64
C VAL A 246 -6.36 17.65 -13.71
N VAL A 247 -7.64 17.32 -13.58
CA VAL A 247 -8.76 18.24 -13.73
C VAL A 247 -9.26 18.69 -12.37
N PHE A 248 -9.52 19.99 -12.23
CA PHE A 248 -10.00 20.59 -10.99
C PHE A 248 -11.00 21.72 -11.27
N ASN A 249 -11.75 22.11 -10.23
CA ASN A 249 -12.68 23.23 -10.30
C ASN A 249 -11.90 24.55 -10.20
N GLY A 250 -11.93 25.38 -11.23
CA GLY A 250 -11.27 26.69 -11.25
C GLY A 250 -12.17 27.85 -10.82
N SER A 251 -13.46 27.61 -10.58
CA SER A 251 -14.35 28.68 -10.08
C SER A 251 -14.09 29.01 -8.61
N GLU A 252 -13.45 28.11 -7.87
CA GLU A 252 -13.15 28.17 -6.43
C GLU A 252 -11.62 28.13 -6.22
N GLY A 253 -11.14 28.69 -5.10
CA GLY A 253 -9.72 28.76 -4.76
C GLY A 253 -9.19 27.41 -4.26
N LEU A 254 -7.89 27.15 -4.39
CA LEU A 254 -7.35 25.83 -4.08
C LEU A 254 -7.40 25.45 -2.58
N ASN A 255 -7.57 26.45 -1.71
CA ASN A 255 -7.65 26.29 -0.27
C ASN A 255 -9.09 26.39 0.28
N GLU A 256 -10.09 26.53 -0.60
CA GLU A 256 -11.49 26.53 -0.18
C GLU A 256 -11.92 25.13 0.26
N GLU A 257 -12.65 25.05 1.37
CA GLU A 257 -13.16 23.77 1.89
C GLU A 257 -14.25 23.22 0.98
N ILE A 258 -14.22 21.89 0.77
CA ILE A 258 -15.24 21.21 -0.03
C ILE A 258 -16.17 20.42 0.90
N PRO A 259 -17.43 20.86 1.06
CA PRO A 259 -18.41 20.17 1.90
C PRO A 259 -18.75 18.76 1.37
N ASP A 260 -19.19 17.88 2.27
CA ASP A 260 -19.82 16.59 1.96
C ASP A 260 -18.96 15.58 1.16
N VAL A 261 -17.64 15.76 1.12
CA VAL A 261 -16.70 14.80 0.54
C VAL A 261 -16.08 13.92 1.64
N LEU A 262 -16.02 12.61 1.42
CA LEU A 262 -15.29 11.70 2.30
C LEU A 262 -13.81 12.14 2.35
N CYS A 263 -13.34 12.52 3.53
CA CYS A 263 -11.94 12.84 3.78
C CYS A 263 -11.06 11.61 3.46
N PHE A 264 -9.84 11.86 2.98
CA PHE A 264 -8.84 10.79 2.83
C PHE A 264 -8.58 10.11 4.19
N PRO A 265 -8.10 8.85 4.20
CA PRO A 265 -7.53 8.20 5.37
C PRO A 265 -6.68 9.18 6.18
N GLY A 266 -7.04 9.40 7.44
CA GLY A 266 -6.24 10.25 8.33
C GLY A 266 -6.41 11.76 8.18
N GLN A 267 -7.40 12.23 7.44
CA GLN A 267 -7.74 13.64 7.39
C GLN A 267 -8.95 13.95 8.28
N HIS A 268 -8.71 14.76 9.31
CA HIS A 268 -9.73 15.22 10.26
C HIS A 268 -10.48 16.47 9.79
N MET A 269 -9.98 17.14 8.75
CA MET A 269 -10.57 18.34 8.16
C MET A 269 -11.24 18.07 6.82
N THR A 270 -12.17 18.94 6.44
CA THR A 270 -12.77 19.00 5.11
C THR A 270 -11.67 19.16 4.04
N PRO A 271 -11.65 18.32 3.00
CA PRO A 271 -10.60 18.38 2.00
C PRO A 271 -10.75 19.64 1.12
N THR A 272 -9.64 20.16 0.63
CA THR A 272 -9.58 21.29 -0.32
C THR A 272 -9.16 20.80 -1.72
N PRO A 273 -9.35 21.59 -2.80
CA PRO A 273 -8.83 21.23 -4.11
C PRO A 273 -7.31 20.95 -4.10
N ALA A 274 -6.53 21.72 -3.34
CA ALA A 274 -5.08 21.52 -3.19
C ALA A 274 -4.73 20.10 -2.69
N VAL A 275 -5.49 19.58 -1.73
CA VAL A 275 -5.31 18.21 -1.22
C VAL A 275 -5.54 17.18 -2.33
N PHE A 276 -6.57 17.36 -3.16
CA PHE A 276 -6.82 16.46 -4.30
C PHE A 276 -5.72 16.56 -5.37
N LEU A 277 -5.24 17.78 -5.67
CA LEU A 277 -4.15 17.97 -6.62
C LEU A 277 -2.87 17.26 -6.14
N LEU A 278 -2.46 17.49 -4.87
CA LEU A 278 -1.33 16.79 -4.25
C LEU A 278 -1.53 15.27 -4.29
N HIS A 279 -2.72 14.79 -3.94
CA HIS A 279 -3.03 13.37 -3.97
C HIS A 279 -2.86 12.76 -5.37
N TRP A 280 -3.41 13.38 -6.41
CA TRP A 280 -3.32 12.84 -7.77
C TRP A 280 -1.90 12.91 -8.31
N VAL A 281 -1.19 14.02 -8.12
CA VAL A 281 0.23 14.13 -8.52
C VAL A 281 1.05 13.05 -7.81
N ASN A 282 0.94 12.95 -6.48
CA ASN A 282 1.68 11.95 -5.72
C ASN A 282 1.32 10.53 -6.12
N SER A 283 0.03 10.23 -6.36
CA SER A 283 -0.40 8.90 -6.80
C SER A 283 0.14 8.58 -8.20
N ILE A 284 0.03 9.51 -9.15
CA ILE A 284 0.53 9.31 -10.52
C ILE A 284 2.02 9.02 -10.49
N LEU A 285 2.80 9.85 -9.80
CA LEU A 285 4.24 9.63 -9.63
C LEU A 285 4.44 8.27 -9.00
N THR A 286 3.85 8.01 -7.82
CA THR A 286 3.90 6.76 -7.04
C THR A 286 3.77 5.49 -7.91
N TYR A 287 2.75 5.43 -8.76
CA TYR A 287 2.40 4.22 -9.52
C TYR A 287 3.01 4.15 -10.91
N CYS A 288 3.56 5.26 -11.42
CA CYS A 288 4.33 5.26 -12.66
C CYS A 288 5.77 4.81 -12.38
N LYS A 289 5.99 3.49 -12.47
CA LYS A 289 7.23 2.78 -12.09
C LYS A 289 8.55 3.33 -12.65
N VAL A 290 8.52 4.11 -13.73
CA VAL A 290 9.71 4.60 -14.44
C VAL A 290 9.55 6.10 -14.66
N VAL A 291 10.30 6.86 -13.88
CA VAL A 291 10.32 8.31 -13.93
C VAL A 291 11.66 8.73 -14.54
N TYR A 292 11.65 9.33 -15.72
CA TYR A 292 12.86 9.91 -16.33
C TYR A 292 12.50 11.16 -17.11
N ALA A 293 13.37 12.17 -17.07
CA ALA A 293 13.26 13.37 -17.89
C ALA A 293 11.86 14.06 -17.84
N GLY A 294 11.20 14.07 -16.67
CA GLY A 294 9.88 14.69 -16.53
C GLY A 294 8.72 13.88 -17.13
N ILE A 295 8.85 12.55 -17.26
CA ILE A 295 7.79 11.58 -17.61
C ILE A 295 7.38 10.80 -16.35
N PRO A 296 6.08 10.61 -16.04
CA PRO A 296 4.92 11.00 -16.84
C PRO A 296 4.72 12.52 -16.92
N LYS A 297 4.08 13.00 -17.98
CA LYS A 297 3.64 14.40 -18.10
C LYS A 297 2.27 14.56 -17.45
N ILE A 298 2.13 15.57 -16.59
CA ILE A 298 0.93 15.85 -15.82
C ILE A 298 0.44 17.26 -16.17
N LEU A 299 -0.58 17.33 -17.03
CA LEU A 299 -1.20 18.58 -17.47
C LEU A 299 -2.34 18.97 -16.52
N PHE A 300 -2.26 20.18 -15.98
CA PHE A 300 -3.35 20.76 -15.18
C PHE A 300 -4.42 21.38 -16.09
N VAL A 301 -5.68 21.10 -15.78
CA VAL A 301 -6.84 21.64 -16.52
C VAL A 301 -7.88 22.15 -15.52
N ALA A 302 -8.00 23.46 -15.40
CA ALA A 302 -9.07 24.09 -14.63
C ALA A 302 -10.38 24.08 -15.43
N THR A 303 -11.50 23.77 -14.79
CA THR A 303 -12.84 23.73 -15.39
C THR A 303 -13.79 24.70 -14.70
N HIS A 304 -15.05 24.76 -15.15
CA HIS A 304 -16.10 25.62 -14.59
C HIS A 304 -15.85 27.12 -14.85
N LYS A 305 -15.21 27.45 -15.97
CA LYS A 305 -15.07 28.86 -16.39
C LYS A 305 -16.40 29.58 -16.51
N ASP A 306 -17.46 28.86 -16.88
CA ASP A 306 -18.84 29.37 -16.96
C ASP A 306 -19.43 29.86 -15.63
N LYS A 307 -18.83 29.48 -14.50
CA LYS A 307 -19.25 29.92 -13.17
C LYS A 307 -18.53 31.19 -12.68
N VAL A 308 -17.57 31.71 -13.45
CA VAL A 308 -16.84 32.93 -13.12
C VAL A 308 -17.41 34.07 -13.96
N PRO A 309 -17.68 35.26 -13.39
CA PRO A 309 -18.06 36.45 -14.17
C PRO A 309 -17.06 36.71 -15.28
N THR A 310 -17.54 37.10 -16.48
CA THR A 310 -16.69 37.17 -17.68
C THR A 310 -15.52 38.13 -17.52
N GLU A 311 -15.75 39.23 -16.81
CA GLU A 311 -14.77 40.25 -16.44
C GLU A 311 -13.66 39.76 -15.50
N ASP A 312 -13.90 38.70 -14.72
CA ASP A 312 -12.98 38.21 -13.69
C ASP A 312 -12.20 36.96 -14.13
N ILE A 313 -12.50 36.38 -15.31
CA ILE A 313 -11.94 35.11 -15.78
C ILE A 313 -10.40 35.13 -15.81
N GLU A 314 -9.80 36.19 -16.35
CA GLU A 314 -8.34 36.29 -16.49
C GLU A 314 -7.66 36.48 -15.13
N THR A 315 -8.20 37.36 -14.28
CA THR A 315 -7.71 37.53 -12.90
C THR A 315 -7.82 36.23 -12.11
N ARG A 316 -8.94 35.50 -12.25
CA ARG A 316 -9.12 34.19 -11.62
C ARG A 316 -8.12 33.17 -12.14
N ARG A 317 -7.88 33.13 -13.46
CA ARG A 317 -6.89 32.24 -14.08
C ARG A 317 -5.49 32.48 -13.51
N GLU A 318 -5.04 33.74 -13.48
CA GLU A 318 -3.73 34.12 -12.97
C GLU A 318 -3.56 33.73 -11.49
N LEU A 319 -4.55 34.06 -10.66
CA LEU A 319 -4.55 33.69 -9.23
C LEU A 319 -4.50 32.17 -9.05
N LEU A 320 -5.38 31.43 -9.74
CA LEU A 320 -5.52 29.99 -9.61
C LEU A 320 -4.22 29.26 -9.99
N TYR A 321 -3.61 29.62 -11.12
CA TYR A 321 -2.36 29.00 -11.56
C TYR A 321 -1.13 29.49 -10.77
N GLY A 322 -1.18 30.69 -10.17
CA GLY A 322 -0.23 31.13 -9.15
C GLY A 322 -0.31 30.26 -7.89
N GLU A 323 -1.51 29.91 -7.44
CA GLU A 323 -1.71 28.97 -6.33
C GLU A 323 -1.20 27.56 -6.67
N VAL A 324 -1.40 27.07 -7.91
CA VAL A 324 -0.81 25.79 -8.36
C VAL A 324 0.72 25.85 -8.34
N ASP A 325 1.33 26.93 -8.84
CA ASP A 325 2.78 27.09 -8.85
C ASP A 325 3.37 27.11 -7.42
N GLU A 326 2.73 27.83 -6.50
CA GLU A 326 3.16 27.89 -5.11
C GLU A 326 2.95 26.53 -4.40
N LEU A 327 1.83 25.84 -4.66
CA LEU A 327 1.55 24.50 -4.10
C LEU A 327 2.63 23.47 -4.44
N PHE A 328 3.20 23.55 -5.65
CA PHE A 328 4.20 22.60 -6.15
C PHE A 328 5.62 23.16 -6.22
N LYS A 329 5.88 24.32 -5.61
CA LYS A 329 7.14 25.06 -5.73
C LYS A 329 8.37 24.21 -5.37
N ASP A 330 8.30 23.54 -4.22
CA ASP A 330 9.37 22.70 -3.67
C ASP A 330 9.08 21.20 -3.84
N HIS A 331 8.12 20.85 -4.69
CA HIS A 331 7.70 19.47 -4.90
C HIS A 331 8.73 18.69 -5.75
N GLU A 332 9.13 17.51 -5.29
CA GLU A 332 10.14 16.68 -5.99
C GLU A 332 9.75 16.33 -7.43
N GLY A 333 8.44 16.22 -7.68
CA GLY A 333 7.87 15.94 -8.99
C GLY A 333 7.61 17.15 -9.90
N ARG A 334 8.10 18.36 -9.57
CA ARG A 334 7.74 19.60 -10.29
C ARG A 334 8.06 19.55 -11.80
N ASN A 335 9.12 18.86 -12.20
CA ASN A 335 9.52 18.67 -13.61
C ASN A 335 8.54 17.81 -14.45
N HIS A 336 7.59 17.14 -13.81
CA HIS A 336 6.51 16.38 -14.46
C HIS A 336 5.31 17.27 -14.82
N LEU A 337 5.20 18.42 -14.16
CA LEU A 337 4.01 19.24 -14.16
C LEU A 337 3.99 20.19 -15.36
N VAL A 338 2.83 20.31 -15.99
CA VAL A 338 2.57 21.21 -17.12
C VAL A 338 1.39 22.10 -16.74
N TYR A 339 1.67 23.37 -16.50
CA TYR A 339 0.69 24.37 -16.07
C TYR A 339 0.97 25.78 -16.63
N ASP A 340 2.02 25.92 -17.45
CA ASP A 340 2.40 27.15 -18.14
C ASP A 340 1.32 27.65 -19.12
N LYS A 341 0.54 26.73 -19.68
CA LYS A 341 -0.57 27.04 -20.60
C LYS A 341 -1.82 27.59 -19.89
N GLN A 342 -1.88 27.50 -18.56
CA GLN A 342 -2.96 28.03 -17.71
C GLN A 342 -4.39 27.74 -18.22
N ILE A 343 -4.63 26.50 -18.66
CA ILE A 343 -5.88 26.11 -19.33
C ILE A 343 -7.07 26.26 -18.37
N PHE A 344 -8.05 27.08 -18.72
CA PHE A 344 -9.25 27.30 -17.89
C PHE A 344 -10.52 27.24 -18.74
N ILE A 345 -11.21 26.10 -18.71
CA ILE A 345 -12.20 25.71 -19.73
C ILE A 345 -13.64 25.67 -19.20
N ASN A 346 -14.60 26.05 -20.04
CA ASN A 346 -16.00 25.71 -19.88
C ASN A 346 -16.24 24.31 -20.46
N ALA A 347 -16.19 23.29 -19.61
CA ALA A 347 -16.41 21.89 -19.99
C ALA A 347 -17.89 21.54 -20.30
N THR A 348 -18.74 22.55 -20.54
CA THR A 348 -20.11 22.38 -21.04
C THR A 348 -20.31 22.93 -22.46
N ASP A 349 -19.35 23.72 -22.96
CA ASP A 349 -19.41 24.37 -24.27
C ASP A 349 -18.25 23.94 -25.15
N LYS A 350 -18.53 23.13 -26.18
CA LYS A 350 -17.53 22.67 -27.16
C LYS A 350 -16.90 23.78 -27.99
N THR A 351 -17.52 24.97 -28.01
CA THR A 351 -17.04 26.12 -28.79
C THR A 351 -16.11 27.03 -28.00
N ASP A 352 -15.88 26.72 -26.73
CA ASP A 352 -14.91 27.43 -25.90
C ASP A 352 -13.52 27.40 -26.57
N PRO A 353 -12.88 28.56 -26.81
CA PRO A 353 -11.57 28.64 -27.46
C PRO A 353 -10.47 27.85 -26.74
N GLU A 354 -10.61 27.60 -25.43
CA GLU A 354 -9.65 26.82 -24.62
C GLU A 354 -9.55 25.36 -25.06
N PHE A 355 -10.58 24.81 -25.72
CA PHE A 355 -10.49 23.46 -26.31
C PHE A 355 -9.41 23.40 -27.39
N LYS A 356 -9.19 24.50 -28.12
CA LYS A 356 -8.13 24.56 -29.13
C LYS A 356 -6.76 24.49 -28.46
N VAL A 357 -6.54 25.31 -27.44
CA VAL A 357 -5.28 25.35 -26.66
C VAL A 357 -5.00 23.99 -26.01
N LEU A 358 -6.02 23.36 -25.42
CA LEU A 358 -5.91 22.03 -24.81
C LEU A 358 -5.54 20.95 -25.85
N LYS A 359 -6.18 20.94 -27.03
CA LYS A 359 -5.85 19.99 -28.10
C LYS A 359 -4.43 20.19 -28.63
N GLU A 360 -4.01 21.43 -28.83
CA GLU A 360 -2.65 21.77 -29.25
C GLU A 360 -1.63 21.31 -28.21
N THR A 361 -1.87 21.58 -26.92
CA THR A 361 -1.00 21.16 -25.82
C THR A 361 -0.91 19.64 -25.71
N ILE A 362 -2.03 18.91 -25.77
CA ILE A 362 -2.04 17.43 -25.77
C ILE A 362 -1.25 16.91 -26.98
N THR A 363 -1.40 17.53 -28.14
CA THR A 363 -0.69 17.15 -29.37
C THR A 363 0.81 17.34 -29.18
N GLU A 364 1.27 18.53 -28.75
CA GLU A 364 2.67 18.83 -28.44
C GLU A 364 3.27 17.80 -27.47
N LEU A 365 2.63 17.62 -26.31
CA LEU A 365 3.10 16.69 -25.28
C LEU A 365 3.13 15.23 -25.78
N THR A 366 2.21 14.85 -26.66
CA THR A 366 2.18 13.50 -27.24
C THR A 366 3.33 13.26 -28.19
N PHE A 367 3.64 14.22 -29.08
CA PHE A 367 4.76 14.09 -30.02
C PHE A 367 6.13 14.13 -29.33
N ASP A 368 6.23 14.83 -28.21
CA ASP A 368 7.45 14.88 -27.39
C ASP A 368 7.59 13.66 -26.45
N HIS A 369 6.53 12.86 -26.31
CA HIS A 369 6.54 11.72 -25.40
C HIS A 369 7.45 10.58 -25.92
N PRO A 370 8.37 10.01 -25.11
CA PRO A 370 9.33 9.01 -25.58
C PRO A 370 8.72 7.71 -26.14
N CYS A 371 7.51 7.36 -25.70
CA CYS A 371 6.80 6.18 -26.20
C CYS A 371 6.13 6.42 -27.57
N TRP A 372 6.03 7.66 -28.03
CA TRP A 372 5.43 7.99 -29.32
C TRP A 372 6.42 7.67 -30.44
N GLY A 373 6.04 6.75 -31.34
CA GLY A 373 6.93 6.24 -32.38
C GLY A 373 7.95 5.23 -31.88
N GLU A 374 7.77 4.68 -30.67
CA GLU A 374 8.60 3.60 -30.14
C GLU A 374 8.55 2.39 -31.08
N LYS A 375 9.71 1.74 -31.26
CA LYS A 375 9.81 0.55 -32.08
C LYS A 375 9.06 -0.60 -31.43
N MET A 376 8.34 -1.38 -32.23
CA MET A 376 7.59 -2.56 -31.80
C MET A 376 8.00 -3.76 -32.66
N PRO A 377 8.14 -4.97 -32.09
CA PRO A 377 8.60 -6.13 -32.84
C PRO A 377 7.59 -6.59 -33.90
N ASN A 378 8.08 -6.84 -35.11
CA ASN A 378 7.24 -7.33 -36.22
C ASN A 378 6.62 -8.71 -35.92
N ALA A 379 7.37 -9.58 -35.23
CA ALA A 379 6.89 -10.92 -34.85
C ALA A 379 5.65 -10.91 -33.93
N CYS A 380 5.36 -9.80 -33.24
CA CYS A 380 4.18 -9.68 -32.38
C CYS A 380 2.90 -9.42 -33.19
N VAL A 381 3.01 -8.76 -34.34
CA VAL A 381 1.85 -8.21 -35.08
C VAL A 381 0.85 -9.30 -35.48
N PRO A 382 1.24 -10.45 -36.06
CA PRO A 382 0.26 -11.47 -36.46
C PRO A 382 -0.58 -11.96 -35.29
N LEU A 383 0.03 -12.24 -34.14
CA LEU A 383 -0.70 -12.70 -32.96
C LEU A 383 -1.53 -11.59 -32.33
N GLU A 384 -1.06 -10.33 -32.31
CA GLU A 384 -1.88 -9.18 -31.87
C GLU A 384 -3.16 -9.05 -32.69
N LEU A 385 -3.12 -9.34 -34.00
CA LEU A 385 -4.29 -9.26 -34.88
C LEU A 385 -5.30 -10.35 -34.58
N GLU A 386 -4.86 -11.60 -34.43
CA GLU A 386 -5.76 -12.72 -34.09
C GLU A 386 -6.38 -12.51 -32.70
N ILE A 387 -5.63 -11.99 -31.73
CA ILE A 387 -6.18 -11.58 -30.43
C ILE A 387 -7.25 -10.50 -30.60
N ALA A 388 -6.98 -9.48 -31.43
CA ALA A 388 -7.93 -8.38 -31.62
C ALA A 388 -9.22 -8.83 -32.33
N GLU A 389 -9.15 -9.80 -33.26
CA GLU A 389 -10.33 -10.44 -33.85
C GLU A 389 -11.19 -11.13 -32.76
N LEU A 390 -10.57 -11.90 -31.87
CA LEU A 390 -11.27 -12.56 -30.75
C LEU A 390 -11.90 -11.55 -29.78
N VAL A 391 -11.20 -10.45 -29.47
CA VAL A 391 -11.74 -9.38 -28.63
C VAL A 391 -12.95 -8.72 -29.29
N ALA A 392 -12.90 -8.48 -30.60
CA ALA A 392 -14.02 -7.93 -31.37
C ALA A 392 -15.23 -8.89 -31.41
N GLU A 393 -15.00 -10.20 -31.33
CA GLU A 393 -16.03 -11.23 -31.18
C GLU A 393 -16.55 -11.37 -29.74
N GLY A 394 -16.00 -10.61 -28.79
CA GLY A 394 -16.44 -10.57 -27.40
C GLY A 394 -15.70 -11.54 -26.47
N LYS A 395 -14.68 -12.27 -26.94
CA LYS A 395 -13.84 -13.11 -26.09
C LYS A 395 -12.91 -12.23 -25.25
N GLN A 396 -12.82 -12.50 -23.94
CA GLN A 396 -12.06 -11.66 -22.99
C GLN A 396 -10.87 -12.40 -22.33
N ILE A 397 -10.99 -13.72 -22.17
CA ILE A 397 -9.99 -14.59 -21.51
C ILE A 397 -9.72 -15.78 -22.42
N LEU A 398 -8.46 -16.20 -22.49
CA LEU A 398 -8.03 -17.47 -23.06
C LEU A 398 -7.33 -18.31 -21.99
N SER A 399 -7.54 -19.62 -22.02
CA SER A 399 -6.61 -20.55 -21.39
C SER A 399 -5.26 -20.51 -22.11
N PHE A 400 -4.19 -20.91 -21.42
CA PHE A 400 -2.86 -20.96 -22.03
C PHE A 400 -2.83 -21.89 -23.26
N ASN A 401 -3.55 -23.01 -23.21
CA ASN A 401 -3.67 -23.93 -24.36
C ASN A 401 -4.38 -23.28 -25.55
N GLU A 402 -5.51 -22.60 -25.34
CA GLU A 402 -6.18 -21.84 -26.42
C GLU A 402 -5.25 -20.76 -27.00
N PHE A 403 -4.41 -20.15 -26.16
CA PHE A 403 -3.43 -19.16 -26.59
C PHE A 403 -2.30 -19.77 -27.44
N GLU A 404 -1.80 -20.94 -27.09
CA GLU A 404 -0.83 -21.70 -27.89
C GLU A 404 -1.40 -22.13 -29.24
N GLU A 405 -2.66 -22.60 -29.26
CA GLU A 405 -3.39 -22.93 -30.49
C GLU A 405 -3.54 -21.69 -31.38
N LEU A 406 -3.91 -20.53 -30.81
CA LEU A 406 -4.02 -19.26 -31.54
C LEU A 406 -2.71 -18.87 -32.23
N ASN A 407 -1.58 -19.03 -31.54
CA ASN A 407 -0.25 -18.81 -32.11
C ASN A 407 0.04 -19.75 -33.30
N GLY A 408 -0.48 -20.98 -33.28
CA GLY A 408 -0.36 -21.94 -34.38
C GLY A 408 -1.24 -21.65 -35.61
N ILE A 409 -2.30 -20.84 -35.47
CA ILE A 409 -3.20 -20.47 -36.58
C ILE A 409 -2.53 -19.46 -37.54
N SER A 410 -1.61 -18.64 -37.02
CA SER A 410 -0.93 -17.59 -37.78
C SER A 410 -0.17 -18.18 -38.99
N LYS A 411 -0.62 -17.81 -40.20
CA LYS A 411 0.02 -18.24 -41.46
C LYS A 411 1.28 -17.45 -41.84
N VAL A 412 1.64 -16.45 -41.03
CA VAL A 412 2.74 -15.53 -41.31
C VAL A 412 3.94 -15.83 -40.44
N SER A 413 3.74 -15.90 -39.12
CA SER A 413 4.79 -16.24 -38.17
C SER A 413 4.20 -16.91 -36.94
N VAL A 414 4.83 -18.01 -36.52
CA VAL A 414 4.53 -18.73 -35.28
C VAL A 414 5.67 -18.48 -34.30
N LEU A 415 5.34 -18.04 -33.08
CA LEU A 415 6.35 -17.84 -32.04
C LEU A 415 6.73 -19.18 -31.41
N SER A 416 8.03 -19.39 -31.15
CA SER A 416 8.47 -20.53 -30.34
C SER A 416 7.96 -20.42 -28.89
N PRO A 417 7.91 -21.51 -28.10
CA PRO A 417 7.42 -21.45 -26.71
C PRO A 417 8.11 -20.39 -25.84
N GLY A 418 9.43 -20.20 -26.01
CA GLY A 418 10.18 -19.15 -25.32
C GLY A 418 9.78 -17.74 -25.76
N GLN A 419 9.63 -17.53 -27.08
CA GLN A 419 9.18 -16.24 -27.64
C GLN A 419 7.72 -15.93 -27.30
N LEU A 420 6.86 -16.95 -27.14
CA LEU A 420 5.47 -16.78 -26.75
C LEU A 420 5.36 -16.26 -25.31
N LYS A 421 6.21 -16.78 -24.41
CA LYS A 421 6.35 -16.22 -23.06
C LYS A 421 6.89 -14.79 -23.08
N ASP A 422 7.94 -14.54 -23.87
CA ASP A 422 8.48 -13.19 -24.03
C ASP A 422 7.40 -12.21 -24.56
N PHE A 423 6.55 -12.67 -25.50
CA PHE A 423 5.40 -11.92 -26.01
C PHE A 423 4.41 -11.61 -24.88
N LEU A 424 4.01 -12.60 -24.07
CA LEU A 424 3.06 -12.40 -22.98
C LEU A 424 3.56 -11.36 -21.96
N HIS A 425 4.81 -11.49 -21.51
CA HIS A 425 5.40 -10.51 -20.59
C HIS A 425 5.51 -9.12 -21.22
N PHE A 426 5.90 -9.04 -22.50
CA PHE A 426 6.00 -7.76 -23.20
C PHE A 426 4.62 -7.09 -23.34
N GLN A 427 3.61 -7.80 -23.80
CA GLN A 427 2.25 -7.26 -23.94
C GLN A 427 1.62 -6.89 -22.60
N HIS A 428 1.93 -7.66 -21.54
CA HIS A 428 1.53 -7.33 -20.18
C HIS A 428 2.15 -6.00 -19.73
N SER A 429 3.45 -5.81 -19.99
CA SER A 429 4.15 -4.55 -19.66
C SER A 429 3.60 -3.32 -20.41
N LEU A 430 3.07 -3.54 -21.62
CA LEU A 430 2.36 -2.50 -22.39
C LEU A 430 0.92 -2.25 -21.88
N GLY A 431 0.44 -3.08 -20.95
CA GLY A 431 -0.94 -3.08 -20.47
C GLY A 431 -1.95 -3.39 -21.58
N LYS A 432 -1.55 -4.17 -22.60
CA LYS A 432 -2.42 -4.66 -23.68
C LYS A 432 -3.08 -5.99 -23.32
N ILE A 433 -2.49 -6.76 -22.41
CA ILE A 433 -3.05 -7.99 -21.83
C ILE A 433 -2.74 -8.05 -20.32
N VAL A 434 -3.36 -8.97 -19.59
CA VAL A 434 -2.99 -9.30 -18.21
C VAL A 434 -2.59 -10.77 -18.12
N TYR A 435 -1.35 -11.02 -17.70
CA TYR A 435 -0.78 -12.34 -17.54
C TYR A 435 0.23 -12.33 -16.39
N PHE A 436 0.17 -13.36 -15.53
CA PHE A 436 1.10 -13.54 -14.41
C PHE A 436 1.68 -14.95 -14.46
N ASP A 437 3.00 -15.09 -14.52
CA ASP A 437 3.67 -16.41 -14.56
C ASP A 437 3.77 -17.06 -13.16
N SER A 438 2.70 -16.99 -12.39
CA SER A 438 2.59 -17.61 -11.07
C SER A 438 1.74 -18.88 -11.11
N THR A 439 2.01 -19.82 -10.21
CA THR A 439 1.39 -21.15 -10.21
C THR A 439 -0.14 -21.15 -10.16
N GLN A 440 -0.77 -20.09 -9.65
CA GLN A 440 -2.24 -20.00 -9.53
C GLN A 440 -2.89 -19.21 -10.68
N LEU A 441 -2.11 -18.51 -11.52
CA LEU A 441 -2.62 -17.58 -12.53
C LEU A 441 -2.13 -17.87 -13.95
N ARG A 442 -1.05 -18.64 -14.12
CA ARG A 442 -0.42 -18.88 -15.43
C ARG A 442 -1.30 -19.61 -16.45
N ASP A 443 -2.38 -20.26 -15.99
CA ASP A 443 -3.25 -21.06 -16.84
C ASP A 443 -4.17 -20.19 -17.72
N TYR A 444 -4.29 -18.90 -17.45
CA TYR A 444 -5.17 -17.98 -18.18
C TYR A 444 -4.47 -16.67 -18.55
N VAL A 445 -4.89 -16.12 -19.70
CA VAL A 445 -4.47 -14.82 -20.23
C VAL A 445 -5.72 -13.96 -20.41
N ILE A 446 -5.78 -12.80 -19.76
CA ILE A 446 -6.82 -11.80 -20.04
C ILE A 446 -6.37 -11.02 -21.27
N ILE A 447 -7.00 -11.30 -22.41
CA ILE A 447 -6.65 -10.69 -23.70
C ILE A 447 -7.27 -9.30 -23.90
N ASN A 448 -8.27 -8.94 -23.10
CA ASN A 448 -8.81 -7.59 -23.02
C ASN A 448 -8.75 -7.04 -21.59
N PRO A 449 -7.80 -6.15 -21.26
CA PRO A 449 -7.66 -5.58 -19.93
C PRO A 449 -8.89 -4.82 -19.42
N LEU A 450 -9.83 -4.44 -20.28
CA LEU A 450 -11.10 -3.83 -19.84
C LEU A 450 -11.92 -4.75 -18.95
N LEU A 451 -11.75 -6.07 -19.05
CA LEU A 451 -12.36 -7.01 -18.12
C LEU A 451 -11.97 -6.70 -16.66
N MET A 452 -10.74 -6.24 -16.41
CA MET A 452 -10.32 -5.86 -15.06
C MET A 452 -11.11 -4.69 -14.52
N VAL A 453 -11.47 -3.72 -15.37
CA VAL A 453 -12.34 -2.60 -14.98
C VAL A 453 -13.71 -3.14 -14.57
N GLU A 454 -14.25 -4.11 -15.31
CA GLU A 454 -15.53 -4.74 -14.98
C GLU A 454 -15.49 -5.56 -13.68
N VAL A 455 -14.40 -6.29 -13.46
CA VAL A 455 -14.18 -7.03 -12.23
C VAL A 455 -14.13 -6.08 -11.04
N MET A 456 -13.34 -5.00 -11.10
CA MET A 456 -13.23 -4.05 -9.99
C MET A 456 -14.57 -3.34 -9.73
N ARG A 457 -15.23 -2.80 -10.77
CA ARG A 457 -16.51 -2.08 -10.61
C ARG A 457 -17.63 -2.98 -10.08
N SER A 458 -17.51 -4.31 -10.22
CA SER A 458 -18.55 -5.23 -9.75
C SER A 458 -18.74 -5.22 -8.24
N PHE A 459 -17.71 -4.88 -7.45
CA PHE A 459 -17.80 -4.85 -5.98
C PHE A 459 -17.11 -3.65 -5.32
N VAL A 460 -16.17 -2.99 -6.01
CA VAL A 460 -15.62 -1.69 -5.60
C VAL A 460 -16.41 -0.62 -6.33
N THR A 461 -17.50 -0.15 -5.73
CA THR A 461 -18.38 0.85 -6.34
C THR A 461 -19.02 1.77 -5.30
N ASP A 462 -19.25 3.02 -5.71
CA ASP A 462 -19.86 4.04 -4.87
C ASP A 462 -21.35 3.74 -4.59
N ARG A 463 -21.86 4.25 -3.47
CA ARG A 463 -23.24 4.03 -3.00
C ARG A 463 -24.29 4.40 -4.05
N GLY A 464 -24.02 5.41 -4.88
CA GLY A 464 -24.93 5.81 -5.96
C GLY A 464 -25.18 4.74 -7.03
N PHE A 465 -24.29 3.74 -7.14
CA PHE A 465 -24.35 2.68 -8.16
C PHE A 465 -24.76 1.31 -7.61
N TRP A 466 -25.10 1.22 -6.32
CA TRP A 466 -25.45 -0.06 -5.71
C TRP A 466 -26.68 -0.70 -6.39
N PRO A 467 -26.63 -2.02 -6.68
CA PRO A 467 -27.76 -2.69 -7.32
C PRO A 467 -29.01 -2.65 -6.44
N GLN A 468 -30.17 -2.34 -7.01
CA GLN A 468 -31.42 -2.11 -6.25
C GLN A 468 -32.00 -3.36 -5.57
N LYS A 469 -31.53 -4.57 -5.94
CA LYS A 469 -32.02 -5.82 -5.33
C LYS A 469 -31.66 -5.87 -3.84
N ARG A 470 -32.63 -6.18 -2.98
CA ARG A 470 -32.46 -6.23 -1.51
C ARG A 470 -31.20 -6.98 -1.05
N ARG A 471 -30.98 -8.20 -1.56
CA ARG A 471 -29.78 -8.99 -1.20
C ARG A 471 -28.48 -8.31 -1.58
N MET A 472 -28.42 -7.62 -2.72
CA MET A 472 -27.22 -6.88 -3.14
C MET A 472 -27.00 -5.66 -2.23
N GLN A 473 -28.06 -4.90 -1.96
CA GLN A 473 -28.01 -3.77 -1.02
C GLN A 473 -27.48 -4.19 0.36
N GLU A 474 -27.88 -5.38 0.85
CA GLU A 474 -27.36 -5.96 2.09
C GLU A 474 -25.85 -6.25 2.02
N ILE A 475 -25.39 -6.94 0.97
CA ILE A 475 -23.97 -7.25 0.77
C ILE A 475 -23.13 -5.97 0.72
N PHE A 476 -23.54 -4.98 -0.09
CA PHE A 476 -22.80 -3.73 -0.21
C PHE A 476 -22.83 -2.89 1.06
N ARG A 477 -23.94 -2.88 1.80
CA ARG A 477 -24.02 -2.22 3.11
C ARG A 477 -23.07 -2.86 4.12
N GLU A 478 -23.11 -4.19 4.26
CA GLU A 478 -22.22 -4.93 5.17
C GLU A 478 -20.75 -4.71 4.80
N MET A 479 -20.41 -4.72 3.52
CA MET A 479 -19.06 -4.44 3.04
C MET A 479 -18.66 -2.98 3.30
N SER A 480 -19.58 -2.03 3.16
CA SER A 480 -19.30 -0.61 3.41
C SER A 480 -18.97 -0.29 4.87
N GLU A 481 -19.56 -1.07 5.80
CA GLU A 481 -19.42 -0.92 7.24
C GLU A 481 -18.25 -1.74 7.82
N SER A 482 -18.00 -2.93 7.26
CA SER A 482 -17.04 -3.89 7.84
C SER A 482 -15.82 -4.14 6.98
N GLY A 483 -15.85 -3.74 5.70
CA GLY A 483 -14.86 -4.09 4.69
C GLY A 483 -14.83 -5.57 4.35
N ILE A 484 -15.80 -6.38 4.83
CA ILE A 484 -15.77 -7.83 4.68
C ILE A 484 -16.69 -8.26 3.54
N ILE A 485 -16.21 -9.20 2.74
CA ILE A 485 -17.00 -9.91 1.74
C ILE A 485 -16.69 -11.42 1.84
N CYS A 486 -17.70 -12.27 1.65
CA CYS A 486 -17.46 -13.71 1.50
C CYS A 486 -17.38 -14.11 0.03
N ARG A 487 -16.81 -15.28 -0.23
CA ARG A 487 -16.65 -15.82 -1.59
C ARG A 487 -18.00 -15.98 -2.30
N GLU A 488 -19.00 -16.48 -1.60
CA GLU A 488 -20.34 -16.71 -2.13
C GLU A 488 -21.05 -15.40 -2.51
N ASP A 489 -20.75 -14.31 -1.82
CA ASP A 489 -21.31 -12.99 -2.14
C ASP A 489 -20.72 -12.42 -3.43
N LEU A 490 -19.40 -12.58 -3.66
CA LEU A 490 -18.80 -12.25 -4.96
C LEU A 490 -19.43 -13.05 -6.09
N TYR A 491 -19.70 -14.33 -5.87
CA TYR A 491 -20.32 -15.17 -6.90
C TYR A 491 -21.76 -14.74 -7.20
N GLN A 492 -22.52 -14.28 -6.19
CA GLN A 492 -23.85 -13.69 -6.38
C GLN A 492 -23.80 -12.36 -7.12
N ILE A 493 -22.78 -11.54 -6.86
CA ILE A 493 -22.51 -10.29 -7.61
C ILE A 493 -22.20 -10.63 -9.07
N TRP A 494 -21.29 -11.56 -9.34
CA TRP A 494 -20.92 -11.95 -10.70
C TRP A 494 -22.00 -12.75 -11.44
N ALA A 495 -23.00 -13.27 -10.72
CA ALA A 495 -24.19 -13.87 -11.32
C ALA A 495 -25.19 -12.82 -11.84
N GLN A 496 -25.02 -11.53 -11.52
CA GLN A 496 -25.83 -10.47 -12.11
C GLN A 496 -25.60 -10.37 -13.62
N LYS A 497 -26.60 -9.87 -14.35
CA LYS A 497 -26.60 -9.79 -15.81
C LYS A 497 -25.34 -9.07 -16.35
N ASP A 498 -24.94 -8.00 -15.68
CA ASP A 498 -23.87 -7.10 -16.13
C ASP A 498 -22.46 -7.69 -15.93
N PHE A 499 -22.33 -8.75 -15.13
CA PHE A 499 -21.04 -9.35 -14.75
C PHE A 499 -20.95 -10.85 -15.09
N ARG A 500 -21.95 -11.38 -15.79
CA ARG A 500 -22.07 -12.83 -16.06
C ARG A 500 -20.88 -13.41 -16.83
N ALA A 501 -20.16 -12.59 -17.59
CA ALA A 501 -18.95 -12.99 -18.31
C ALA A 501 -17.78 -13.39 -17.39
N ILE A 502 -17.78 -12.91 -16.14
CA ILE A 502 -16.75 -13.21 -15.13
C ILE A 502 -16.96 -14.62 -14.53
N LEU A 503 -18.22 -15.02 -14.36
CA LEU A 503 -18.60 -16.22 -13.59
C LEU A 503 -17.92 -17.53 -14.04
N PRO A 504 -17.71 -17.82 -15.35
CA PRO A 504 -16.99 -19.02 -15.78
C PRO A 504 -15.54 -19.08 -15.29
N PHE A 505 -14.93 -17.93 -15.03
CA PHE A 505 -13.53 -17.78 -14.63
C PHE A 505 -13.38 -17.33 -13.16
N LYS A 506 -14.45 -17.47 -12.36
CA LYS A 506 -14.54 -16.91 -11.01
C LYS A 506 -13.35 -17.24 -10.09
N GLU A 507 -12.84 -18.47 -10.13
CA GLU A 507 -11.70 -18.88 -9.26
C GLU A 507 -10.40 -18.22 -9.72
N PHE A 508 -10.16 -18.14 -11.03
CA PHE A 508 -9.02 -17.43 -11.59
C PHE A 508 -9.07 -15.93 -11.25
N ILE A 509 -10.22 -15.29 -11.47
CA ILE A 509 -10.43 -13.88 -11.15
C ILE A 509 -10.29 -13.61 -9.64
N PHE A 510 -10.80 -14.52 -8.82
CA PHE A 510 -10.67 -14.43 -7.36
C PHE A 510 -9.19 -14.47 -6.93
N ASN A 511 -8.42 -15.44 -7.43
CA ASN A 511 -6.97 -15.53 -7.15
C ASN A 511 -6.22 -14.30 -7.69
N LEU A 512 -6.65 -13.76 -8.83
CA LEU A 512 -6.08 -12.55 -9.40
C LEU A 512 -6.32 -11.33 -8.51
N LEU A 513 -7.52 -11.18 -7.94
CA LEU A 513 -7.83 -10.10 -7.01
C LEU A 513 -7.02 -10.17 -5.71
N ILE A 514 -6.74 -11.39 -5.21
CA ILE A 514 -5.82 -11.60 -4.10
C ILE A 514 -4.39 -11.22 -4.49
N HIS A 515 -3.95 -11.65 -5.68
CA HIS A 515 -2.63 -11.35 -6.20
C HIS A 515 -2.37 -9.84 -6.36
N LEU A 516 -3.41 -9.07 -6.66
CA LEU A 516 -3.35 -7.61 -6.81
C LEU A 516 -3.54 -6.84 -5.50
N ASP A 517 -3.66 -7.52 -4.35
CA ASP A 517 -3.96 -6.94 -3.02
C ASP A 517 -5.29 -6.14 -2.99
N ILE A 518 -6.25 -6.50 -3.83
CA ILE A 518 -7.60 -5.91 -3.81
C ILE A 518 -8.47 -6.65 -2.80
N LEU A 519 -8.29 -7.98 -2.73
CA LEU A 519 -8.88 -8.85 -1.70
C LEU A 519 -7.79 -9.34 -0.76
N THR A 520 -8.02 -9.21 0.54
CA THR A 520 -7.07 -9.65 1.56
C THR A 520 -7.61 -10.85 2.34
N GLU A 521 -6.82 -11.92 2.39
CA GLU A 521 -7.13 -13.10 3.20
C GLU A 521 -6.87 -12.85 4.69
N GLN A 522 -7.84 -13.17 5.54
CA GLN A 522 -7.58 -13.31 6.97
C GLN A 522 -7.06 -14.71 7.26
N ARG A 523 -5.75 -14.85 7.53
CA ARG A 523 -5.20 -16.14 7.94
C ARG A 523 -5.62 -16.41 9.38
N ARG A 524 -6.29 -17.54 9.60
CA ARG A 524 -6.66 -18.02 10.92
C ARG A 524 -6.06 -19.40 11.12
N TYR A 525 -5.67 -19.68 12.36
CA TYR A 525 -5.13 -20.97 12.76
C TYR A 525 -6.02 -21.51 13.88
N ASP A 526 -6.28 -22.81 13.82
CA ASP A 526 -6.94 -23.51 14.90
C ASP A 526 -6.03 -23.51 16.12
N THR A 527 -6.56 -23.06 17.26
CA THR A 527 -5.77 -22.84 18.48
C THR A 527 -5.28 -24.13 19.13
N PHE A 528 -5.89 -25.28 18.81
CA PHE A 528 -5.54 -26.57 19.40
C PHE A 528 -4.57 -27.37 18.51
N THR A 529 -4.77 -27.32 17.20
CA THR A 529 -4.01 -28.11 16.22
C THR A 529 -2.94 -27.32 15.49
N GLY A 530 -2.95 -25.98 15.61
CA GLY A 530 -2.06 -25.08 14.84
C GLY A 530 -2.33 -25.10 13.33
N SER A 531 -3.36 -25.82 12.88
CA SER A 531 -3.68 -26.01 11.47
C SER A 531 -4.36 -24.78 10.91
N ARG A 532 -4.04 -24.43 9.66
CA ARG A 532 -4.66 -23.28 8.98
C ARG A 532 -6.15 -23.57 8.75
N LEU A 533 -7.01 -22.67 9.23
CA LEU A 533 -8.44 -22.73 8.98
C LEU A 533 -8.76 -22.25 7.54
N PRO A 534 -9.83 -22.77 6.92
CA PRO A 534 -10.33 -22.27 5.64
C PRO A 534 -10.62 -20.78 5.72
N VAL A 535 -10.20 -20.03 4.69
CA VAL A 535 -10.51 -18.60 4.57
C VAL A 535 -11.83 -18.44 3.81
N GLU A 536 -12.89 -18.06 4.51
CA GLU A 536 -14.23 -17.84 3.91
C GLU A 536 -14.55 -16.36 3.72
N LYS A 537 -13.85 -15.48 4.44
CA LYS A 537 -14.09 -14.03 4.48
C LYS A 537 -12.83 -13.27 4.10
N PHE A 538 -13.01 -12.28 3.24
CA PHE A 538 -11.95 -11.48 2.64
C PHE A 538 -12.21 -10.01 2.95
N PHE A 539 -11.14 -9.25 3.12
CA PHE A 539 -11.23 -7.81 3.34
C PHE A 539 -11.05 -7.05 2.03
N VAL A 540 -11.82 -5.97 1.89
CA VAL A 540 -11.78 -4.99 0.80
C VAL A 540 -11.56 -3.62 1.45
N PRO A 541 -10.31 -3.26 1.82
CA PRO A 541 -10.04 -2.08 2.65
C PRO A 541 -10.62 -0.78 2.08
N CYS A 542 -10.61 -0.64 0.75
CA CYS A 542 -11.12 0.54 0.06
C CYS A 542 -12.64 0.71 0.09
N MET A 543 -13.39 -0.35 0.42
CA MET A 543 -14.83 -0.30 0.59
C MET A 543 -15.24 0.11 2.01
N VAL A 544 -14.29 0.21 2.95
CA VAL A 544 -14.58 0.74 4.29
C VAL A 544 -14.75 2.25 4.19
N THR A 545 -15.99 2.70 4.05
CA THR A 545 -16.34 4.12 3.86
C THR A 545 -16.73 4.81 5.17
N THR A 546 -16.91 4.04 6.25
CA THR A 546 -17.25 4.56 7.57
C THR A 546 -16.05 5.20 8.25
N ARG A 547 -16.28 6.35 8.90
CA ARG A 547 -15.29 7.00 9.78
C ARG A 547 -15.29 6.35 11.17
N ASN A 548 -14.14 6.37 11.83
CA ASN A 548 -14.06 6.02 13.24
C ASN A 548 -14.86 7.03 14.05
N THR A 549 -15.90 6.56 14.73
CA THR A 549 -16.75 7.36 15.65
C THR A 549 -16.71 6.80 17.07
N THR A 550 -15.80 5.86 17.33
CA THR A 550 -15.66 5.19 18.63
C THR A 550 -14.75 5.99 19.54
N SER A 551 -14.91 5.80 20.85
CA SER A 551 -14.05 6.44 21.86
C SER A 551 -12.72 5.72 22.11
N PHE A 552 -12.33 4.76 21.24
CA PHE A 552 -11.18 3.89 21.50
C PHE A 552 -9.86 4.66 21.59
N MET A 553 -9.58 5.53 20.61
CA MET A 553 -8.33 6.32 20.60
C MET A 553 -8.20 7.15 21.88
N ASP A 554 -9.25 7.88 22.24
CA ASP A 554 -9.24 8.79 23.37
C ASP A 554 -9.08 8.07 24.73
N LYS A 555 -9.59 6.84 24.85
CA LYS A 555 -9.59 6.08 26.12
C LYS A 555 -8.45 5.09 26.27
N GLU A 556 -7.98 4.54 25.17
CA GLU A 556 -7.06 3.40 25.19
C GLU A 556 -5.65 3.79 24.70
N CYS A 557 -5.54 4.73 23.75
CA CYS A 557 -4.27 5.22 23.23
C CYS A 557 -3.72 6.39 24.06
N THR A 558 -3.66 6.21 25.39
CA THR A 558 -3.18 7.23 26.33
C THR A 558 -1.72 6.97 26.75
N ALA A 559 -1.03 8.01 27.21
CA ALA A 559 0.32 7.94 27.79
C ALA A 559 0.48 6.87 28.88
N GLU A 560 -0.60 6.57 29.61
CA GLU A 560 -0.60 5.58 30.68
C GLU A 560 -0.64 4.14 30.16
N ARG A 561 -1.12 3.93 28.93
CA ARG A 561 -1.50 2.61 28.43
C ARG A 561 -0.82 2.24 27.12
N ALA A 562 -0.29 3.20 26.38
CA ALA A 562 0.27 2.99 25.05
C ALA A 562 1.66 3.59 24.87
N ILE A 563 2.40 3.01 23.93
CA ILE A 563 3.59 3.59 23.31
C ILE A 563 3.33 3.72 21.81
N CYS A 564 3.97 4.67 21.13
CA CYS A 564 3.76 4.90 19.70
C CYS A 564 5.07 4.98 18.90
N LEU A 565 5.02 4.45 17.69
CA LEU A 565 6.01 4.59 16.63
C LEU A 565 5.31 5.19 15.41
N ALA A 566 6.02 6.02 14.63
CA ALA A 566 5.53 6.59 13.39
C ALA A 566 6.42 6.18 12.21
N PHE A 567 5.78 5.76 11.12
CA PHE A 567 6.41 5.77 9.79
C PHE A 567 6.16 7.13 9.17
N VAL A 568 7.20 7.92 8.95
CA VAL A 568 7.10 9.29 8.46
C VAL A 568 7.60 9.36 7.02
N PHE A 569 6.72 9.78 6.12
CA PHE A 569 7.02 9.87 4.69
C PHE A 569 7.50 11.28 4.34
N LYS A 570 8.46 11.37 3.42
CA LYS A 570 9.00 12.66 2.95
C LYS A 570 7.94 13.52 2.24
N GLY A 571 6.97 12.90 1.56
CA GLY A 571 5.87 13.60 0.87
C GLY A 571 4.74 14.02 1.82
N SER A 572 4.03 15.10 1.48
CA SER A 572 2.93 15.65 2.30
C SER A 572 1.64 14.81 2.30
N VAL A 573 1.48 13.90 1.33
CA VAL A 573 0.29 13.03 1.20
C VAL A 573 0.74 11.60 0.91
N ILE A 574 0.28 10.65 1.73
CA ILE A 574 0.52 9.22 1.54
C ILE A 574 -0.47 8.67 0.49
N PRO A 575 0.00 7.97 -0.56
CA PRO A 575 -0.89 7.28 -1.49
C PRO A 575 -1.80 6.27 -0.76
N PRO A 576 -3.14 6.31 -0.90
CA PRO A 576 -4.06 5.48 -0.12
C PRO A 576 -3.83 3.97 -0.21
N ALA A 577 -3.21 3.46 -1.27
CA ALA A 577 -2.93 2.03 -1.36
C ALA A 577 -1.84 1.57 -0.39
N LEU A 578 -0.89 2.43 -0.01
CA LEU A 578 0.18 2.09 0.93
C LEU A 578 -0.38 1.73 2.31
N PRO A 579 -1.17 2.58 2.99
CA PRO A 579 -1.77 2.22 4.27
C PRO A 579 -2.79 1.09 4.13
N ASN A 580 -3.53 0.99 3.01
CA ASN A 580 -4.44 -0.13 2.80
C ASN A 580 -3.72 -1.48 2.66
N ARG A 581 -2.52 -1.51 2.04
CA ARG A 581 -1.66 -2.69 1.98
C ARG A 581 -1.08 -3.04 3.35
N LEU A 582 -0.70 -2.04 4.15
CA LEU A 582 -0.25 -2.28 5.53
C LEU A 582 -1.38 -2.84 6.40
N ILE A 583 -2.56 -2.21 6.36
CA ILE A 583 -3.77 -2.69 7.05
C ILE A 583 -4.08 -4.12 6.59
N SER A 584 -3.96 -4.42 5.30
CA SER A 584 -4.12 -5.76 4.76
C SER A 584 -3.11 -6.75 5.33
N ALA A 585 -1.85 -6.35 5.45
CA ALA A 585 -0.84 -7.17 6.12
C ALA A 585 -1.19 -7.43 7.59
N CYS A 586 -1.62 -6.41 8.34
CA CYS A 586 -2.09 -6.57 9.72
C CYS A 586 -3.26 -7.55 9.81
N LEU A 587 -4.24 -7.44 8.91
CA LEU A 587 -5.39 -8.36 8.84
C LEU A 587 -5.00 -9.80 8.51
N SER A 588 -3.89 -9.99 7.80
CA SER A 588 -3.35 -11.31 7.52
C SER A 588 -2.65 -11.97 8.72
N MET A 589 -2.33 -11.19 9.76
CA MET A 589 -1.57 -11.63 10.94
C MET A 589 -2.40 -11.69 12.22
N TRP A 590 -3.32 -10.74 12.41
CA TRP A 590 -4.04 -10.55 13.67
C TRP A 590 -5.55 -10.38 13.49
N THR A 591 -6.28 -10.52 14.60
CA THR A 591 -7.74 -10.40 14.62
C THR A 591 -8.18 -8.98 14.94
N VAL A 592 -9.10 -8.43 14.14
CA VAL A 592 -9.71 -7.12 14.37
C VAL A 592 -10.45 -7.08 15.71
N LYS A 593 -10.16 -6.07 16.52
CA LYS A 593 -10.80 -5.86 17.82
C LYS A 593 -12.26 -5.40 17.65
N THR A 594 -13.12 -5.86 18.54
CA THR A 594 -14.49 -5.35 18.68
C THR A 594 -14.57 -4.47 19.91
N TYR A 595 -15.11 -3.26 19.77
CA TYR A 595 -15.27 -2.28 20.83
C TYR A 595 -16.58 -1.51 20.63
N GLU A 596 -17.34 -1.27 21.70
CA GLU A 596 -18.67 -0.63 21.63
C GLU A 596 -19.61 -1.31 20.61
N GLY A 597 -19.52 -2.64 20.48
CA GLY A 597 -20.31 -3.44 19.55
C GLY A 597 -19.90 -3.31 18.07
N ARG A 598 -18.80 -2.62 17.77
CA ARG A 598 -18.31 -2.40 16.40
C ARG A 598 -16.92 -2.99 16.21
N LYS A 599 -16.65 -3.53 15.01
CA LYS A 599 -15.28 -3.87 14.62
C LYS A 599 -14.49 -2.61 14.36
N LEU A 600 -13.28 -2.53 14.90
CA LEU A 600 -12.40 -1.38 14.78
C LEU A 600 -11.57 -1.47 13.49
N LEU A 601 -12.25 -1.36 12.36
CA LEU A 601 -11.65 -1.26 11.02
C LEU A 601 -12.39 -0.15 10.28
N PHE A 602 -11.67 0.95 10.00
CA PHE A 602 -12.19 2.14 9.34
C PHE A 602 -11.22 2.58 8.23
N SER A 603 -11.62 3.53 7.39
CA SER A 603 -10.74 4.09 6.36
C SER A 603 -9.45 4.63 6.99
N GLY A 604 -8.29 4.04 6.67
CA GLY A 604 -7.00 4.45 7.23
C GLY A 604 -6.76 4.07 8.69
N PHE A 605 -7.59 3.21 9.29
CA PHE A 605 -7.52 2.91 10.71
C PHE A 605 -7.87 1.45 10.98
N ILE A 606 -7.09 0.79 11.83
CA ILE A 606 -7.40 -0.56 12.31
C ILE A 606 -6.91 -0.75 13.74
N VAL A 607 -7.69 -1.47 14.55
CA VAL A 607 -7.23 -2.04 15.82
C VAL A 607 -7.27 -3.57 15.74
N VAL A 608 -6.14 -4.20 16.03
CA VAL A 608 -6.02 -5.66 16.10
C VAL A 608 -5.49 -6.10 17.46
N SER A 609 -5.98 -7.24 17.95
CA SER A 609 -5.50 -7.83 19.19
C SER A 609 -4.34 -8.79 18.92
N ILE A 610 -3.23 -8.60 19.61
CA ILE A 610 -2.05 -9.48 19.54
C ILE A 610 -2.25 -10.67 20.48
N ASP A 611 -2.64 -10.37 21.72
CA ASP A 611 -2.90 -11.35 22.77
C ASP A 611 -4.02 -10.84 23.72
N LYS A 612 -4.13 -11.41 24.92
CA LYS A 612 -5.18 -11.05 25.91
C LYS A 612 -4.97 -9.67 26.56
N SER A 613 -3.78 -9.10 26.42
CA SER A 613 -3.31 -7.91 27.13
C SER A 613 -2.84 -6.79 26.21
N HIS A 614 -2.51 -7.09 24.95
CA HIS A 614 -1.95 -6.16 23.99
C HIS A 614 -2.78 -6.01 22.73
N ASP A 615 -2.97 -4.76 22.31
CA ASP A 615 -3.57 -4.40 21.03
C ASP A 615 -2.63 -3.49 20.23
N ILE A 616 -2.74 -3.56 18.91
CA ILE A 616 -2.08 -2.66 17.97
C ILE A 616 -3.12 -1.76 17.34
N VAL A 617 -2.86 -0.46 17.32
CA VAL A 617 -3.58 0.50 16.48
C VAL A 617 -2.67 0.95 15.35
N VAL A 618 -3.15 0.84 14.12
CA VAL A 618 -2.55 1.51 12.97
C VAL A 618 -3.50 2.60 12.51
N CYS A 619 -3.05 3.85 12.51
CA CYS A 619 -3.82 4.97 11.97
C CYS A 619 -2.96 5.85 11.07
N VAL A 620 -3.55 6.36 10.00
CA VAL A 620 -2.92 7.34 9.12
C VAL A 620 -3.23 8.73 9.67
N GLU A 621 -2.25 9.62 9.70
CA GLU A 621 -2.41 11.04 10.04
C GLU A 621 -1.46 11.89 9.20
N GLY A 622 -2.00 12.66 8.25
CA GLY A 622 -1.19 13.46 7.32
C GLY A 622 -0.18 12.63 6.52
N ASN A 623 1.12 12.90 6.72
CA ASN A 623 2.23 12.15 6.13
C ASN A 623 2.79 11.05 7.04
N LYS A 624 2.10 10.73 8.14
CA LYS A 624 2.53 9.70 9.09
C LYS A 624 1.58 8.51 9.08
N ILE A 625 2.13 7.32 9.27
CA ILE A 625 1.37 6.15 9.72
C ILE A 625 1.81 5.87 11.15
N LEU A 626 0.89 6.10 12.08
CA LEU A 626 1.11 5.89 13.50
C LEU A 626 0.77 4.45 13.88
N LEU A 627 1.62 3.88 14.73
CA LEU A 627 1.53 2.55 15.29
C LEU A 627 1.49 2.68 16.82
N TYR A 628 0.32 2.53 17.43
CA TYR A 628 0.21 2.43 18.89
C TYR A 628 0.26 0.97 19.30
N LEU A 629 1.12 0.65 20.27
CA LEU A 629 1.06 -0.60 21.02
C LEU A 629 0.43 -0.30 22.37
N VAL A 630 -0.77 -0.81 22.57
CA VAL A 630 -1.62 -0.55 23.74
C VAL A 630 -1.61 -1.77 24.64
N HIS A 631 -1.39 -1.55 25.93
CA HIS A 631 -1.57 -2.57 26.95
C HIS A 631 -2.85 -2.30 27.77
N ARG A 632 -3.50 -3.38 28.21
CA ARG A 632 -4.81 -3.32 28.90
C ARG A 632 -4.78 -2.54 30.21
N THR A 633 -3.63 -2.48 30.88
CA THR A 633 -3.51 -1.89 32.23
C THR A 633 -2.55 -0.71 32.26
N SER A 634 -1.27 -0.94 31.93
CA SER A 634 -0.23 0.11 31.90
C SER A 634 0.75 -0.11 30.75
N ALA A 635 1.23 0.98 30.15
CA ALA A 635 2.30 1.01 29.14
C ALA A 635 3.62 0.44 29.67
N GLY A 636 3.87 0.55 30.99
CA GLY A 636 5.06 0.00 31.63
C GLY A 636 5.14 -1.54 31.62
N LEU A 637 4.04 -2.22 31.27
CA LEU A 637 3.96 -3.67 31.14
C LEU A 637 4.24 -4.17 29.71
N ILE A 638 4.45 -3.25 28.77
CA ILE A 638 4.83 -3.58 27.40
C ILE A 638 6.29 -4.05 27.40
N VAL A 639 6.49 -5.33 27.08
CA VAL A 639 7.81 -5.95 27.07
C VAL A 639 8.53 -5.63 25.76
N ALA A 640 9.83 -5.37 25.84
CA ALA A 640 10.67 -5.01 24.69
C ALA A 640 10.62 -6.05 23.56
N ASP A 641 10.56 -7.35 23.89
CA ASP A 641 10.47 -8.42 22.89
C ASP A 641 9.21 -8.31 22.02
N ILE A 642 8.07 -7.98 22.62
CA ILE A 642 6.79 -7.81 21.91
C ILE A 642 6.87 -6.58 21.01
N ALA A 643 7.27 -5.44 21.57
CA ALA A 643 7.39 -4.18 20.84
C ALA A 643 8.40 -4.27 19.68
N THR A 644 9.58 -4.83 19.94
CA THR A 644 10.64 -5.03 18.95
C THR A 644 10.20 -6.03 17.87
N GLY A 645 9.57 -7.15 18.25
CA GLY A 645 9.07 -8.14 17.29
C GLY A 645 7.98 -7.57 16.37
N ILE A 646 7.06 -6.77 16.91
CA ILE A 646 6.04 -6.06 16.11
C ILE A 646 6.70 -5.04 15.18
N LYS A 647 7.63 -4.23 15.71
CA LYS A 647 8.38 -3.26 14.90
C LYS A 647 9.09 -3.96 13.76
N GLU A 648 9.91 -4.97 14.02
CA GLU A 648 10.65 -5.70 12.98
C GLU A 648 9.71 -6.27 11.91
N CYS A 649 8.58 -6.84 12.34
CA CYS A 649 7.57 -7.39 11.44
C CYS A 649 6.93 -6.31 10.54
N LEU A 650 6.50 -5.19 11.12
CA LEU A 650 5.81 -4.13 10.39
C LEU A 650 6.76 -3.26 9.57
N VAL A 651 7.98 -3.01 10.05
CA VAL A 651 9.04 -2.37 9.28
C VAL A 651 9.39 -3.21 8.07
N SER A 652 9.67 -4.50 8.23
CA SER A 652 9.96 -5.40 7.09
C SER A 652 8.80 -5.46 6.10
N THR A 653 7.56 -5.49 6.62
CA THR A 653 6.36 -5.42 5.78
C THR A 653 6.28 -4.11 5.01
N MET A 654 6.57 -2.99 5.67
CA MET A 654 6.50 -1.67 5.07
C MET A 654 7.63 -1.43 4.08
N GLU A 655 8.87 -1.82 4.39
CA GLU A 655 9.97 -1.84 3.43
C GLU A 655 9.63 -2.64 2.17
N ARG A 656 8.98 -3.82 2.31
CA ARG A 656 8.55 -4.63 1.16
C ARG A 656 7.44 -3.96 0.34
N ILE A 657 6.46 -3.34 1.01
CA ILE A 657 5.41 -2.55 0.34
C ILE A 657 6.05 -1.35 -0.37
N SER A 658 7.01 -0.71 0.28
CA SER A 658 7.80 0.43 -0.16
C SER A 658 8.79 0.11 -1.27
N GLU A 659 9.27 -1.12 -1.38
CA GLU A 659 10.15 -1.56 -2.47
C GLU A 659 9.46 -1.43 -3.83
N PHE A 660 8.14 -1.63 -3.87
CA PHE A 660 7.33 -1.34 -5.06
C PHE A 660 7.34 0.14 -5.44
N TYR A 661 7.56 1.03 -4.47
CA TYR A 661 7.61 2.49 -4.62
C TYR A 661 9.05 3.04 -4.74
N ARG A 662 10.09 2.20 -4.64
CA ARG A 662 11.50 2.64 -4.66
C ARG A 662 11.95 3.24 -5.99
N SER A 663 11.44 2.77 -7.13
CA SER A 663 11.82 3.31 -8.45
C SER A 663 11.20 4.68 -8.72
N THR A 664 10.27 5.10 -7.86
CA THR A 664 9.46 6.29 -8.02
C THR A 664 9.97 7.49 -7.25
N ILE A 665 10.62 7.25 -6.12
CA ILE A 665 11.26 8.27 -5.33
C ILE A 665 12.70 8.30 -5.85
N HIS A 666 13.06 9.34 -6.59
CA HIS A 666 14.43 9.57 -7.06
C HIS A 666 15.36 9.82 -5.86
N VAL A 667 15.59 8.78 -5.05
CA VAL A 667 16.62 8.79 -4.03
C VAL A 667 17.93 8.93 -4.80
N LYS A 668 18.62 10.06 -4.57
CA LYS A 668 19.88 10.41 -5.24
C LYS A 668 21.01 9.40 -4.94
N SER A 669 20.78 8.43 -4.07
CA SER A 669 21.63 7.30 -3.72
C SER A 669 20.78 6.04 -3.55
N GLY A 670 21.21 4.88 -4.03
CA GLY A 670 20.41 3.64 -4.03
C GLY A 670 20.12 3.01 -2.67
N HIS A 671 20.12 3.77 -1.56
CA HIS A 671 20.08 3.25 -0.20
C HIS A 671 19.10 3.93 0.79
N GLU A 672 18.48 5.08 0.50
CA GLU A 672 17.53 5.67 1.47
C GLU A 672 16.11 5.05 1.36
N SER A 673 15.52 4.78 2.53
CA SER A 673 14.13 4.35 2.67
C SER A 673 13.17 5.50 2.32
N PRO A 674 11.99 5.24 1.73
CA PRO A 674 11.00 6.29 1.42
C PRO A 674 10.29 6.86 2.66
N PHE A 675 10.52 6.25 3.81
CA PHE A 675 10.10 6.72 5.12
C PHE A 675 11.26 6.58 6.10
N HIS A 676 11.28 7.43 7.11
CA HIS A 676 12.06 7.21 8.33
C HIS A 676 11.12 6.86 9.48
N ILE A 677 11.71 6.35 10.56
CA ILE A 677 10.97 5.95 11.75
C ILE A 677 11.16 7.02 12.82
N GLU A 678 10.09 7.36 13.51
CA GLU A 678 10.14 8.20 14.71
C GLU A 678 9.43 7.51 15.89
N TYR A 679 9.80 7.89 17.10
CA TYR A 679 9.27 7.34 18.35
C TYR A 679 8.60 8.42 19.16
N SER A 680 7.41 8.13 19.67
CA SER A 680 6.72 9.07 20.53
C SER A 680 7.39 9.19 21.89
N CYS A 681 7.31 10.39 22.48
CA CYS A 681 7.56 10.55 23.92
C CYS A 681 6.51 9.85 24.78
N SER A 682 6.71 9.82 26.11
CA SER A 682 5.75 9.24 27.06
C SER A 682 4.38 9.88 27.02
N GLN A 683 4.28 11.15 26.58
CA GLN A 683 3.02 11.87 26.47
C GLN A 683 2.32 11.67 25.12
N LEU A 684 2.94 10.94 24.19
CA LEU A 684 2.45 10.71 22.82
C LEU A 684 2.26 11.99 21.99
N LYS A 685 2.90 13.09 22.37
CA LYS A 685 2.71 14.42 21.75
C LYS A 685 3.78 14.79 20.73
N CYS A 686 5.01 14.33 20.94
CA CYS A 686 6.15 14.68 20.12
C CYS A 686 6.95 13.43 19.76
N PHE A 687 7.78 13.53 18.72
CA PHE A 687 8.46 12.40 18.11
C PHE A 687 9.97 12.65 17.96
N ILE A 688 10.79 11.66 18.31
CA ILE A 688 12.24 11.65 18.09
C ILE A 688 12.59 10.70 16.94
N SER A 689 13.49 11.12 16.05
CA SER A 689 13.94 10.25 14.95
C SER A 689 14.65 9.01 15.45
N GLU A 690 14.57 7.90 14.71
CA GLU A 690 15.25 6.66 15.06
C GLU A 690 16.76 6.85 15.24
N GLU A 691 17.39 7.61 14.34
CA GLU A 691 18.83 7.88 14.36
C GLU A 691 19.26 8.63 15.63
N GLU A 692 18.50 9.65 16.03
CA GLU A 692 18.78 10.44 17.23
C GLU A 692 18.46 9.65 18.52
N ALA A 693 17.39 8.86 18.50
CA ALA A 693 16.98 7.98 19.60
C ALA A 693 18.05 6.95 19.96
N PHE A 694 18.84 6.50 18.97
CA PHE A 694 19.97 5.59 19.18
C PHE A 694 21.22 6.25 19.79
N LEU A 695 21.37 7.57 19.63
CA LEU A 695 22.58 8.30 20.03
C LEU A 695 22.43 9.00 21.39
N THR A 696 21.22 9.08 21.91
CA THR A 696 20.89 9.91 23.07
C THR A 696 20.18 9.12 24.17
N ASN A 697 20.51 9.44 25.44
CA ASN A 697 19.76 8.94 26.60
C ASN A 697 18.70 9.93 27.08
N GLU A 698 18.84 11.20 26.68
CA GLU A 698 17.91 12.29 26.96
C GLU A 698 17.77 13.13 25.69
N TRP A 699 16.55 13.56 25.39
CA TRP A 699 16.20 14.34 24.21
C TRP A 699 15.34 15.53 24.61
N VAL A 700 15.75 16.73 24.24
CA VAL A 700 14.94 17.93 24.48
C VAL A 700 14.05 18.13 23.26
N CYS A 701 12.74 18.06 23.47
CA CYS A 701 11.79 18.25 22.39
C CYS A 701 11.69 19.73 22.00
N ASP A 702 11.93 20.04 20.73
CA ASP A 702 11.83 21.40 20.20
C ASP A 702 10.38 21.96 20.23
N GLU A 703 9.35 21.11 20.14
CA GLU A 703 7.95 21.55 20.07
C GLU A 703 7.44 22.15 21.38
N HIS A 704 7.93 21.65 22.51
CA HIS A 704 7.41 22.06 23.82
C HIS A 704 8.50 22.20 24.90
N ASN A 705 9.78 22.16 24.51
CA ASN A 705 10.96 22.43 25.32
C ASN A 705 11.04 21.61 26.62
N ILE A 706 10.70 20.31 26.53
CA ILE A 706 10.77 19.36 27.66
C ILE A 706 11.83 18.30 27.35
N THR A 707 12.64 17.97 28.34
CA THR A 707 13.58 16.85 28.28
C THR A 707 12.85 15.52 28.49
N HIS A 708 12.89 14.66 27.48
CA HIS A 708 12.42 13.29 27.51
C HIS A 708 13.59 12.32 27.70
N ARG A 709 13.36 11.20 28.37
CA ARG A 709 14.38 10.16 28.60
C ARG A 709 14.19 8.95 27.70
N ALA A 710 15.30 8.25 27.42
CA ALA A 710 15.34 7.11 26.50
C ALA A 710 14.52 5.90 26.92
N GLU A 711 14.18 5.79 28.20
CA GLU A 711 13.27 4.78 28.73
C GLU A 711 11.90 4.73 28.00
N ASN A 712 11.53 5.82 27.32
CA ASN A 712 10.26 5.92 26.58
C ASN A 712 10.29 5.29 25.19
N TRP A 713 11.44 5.23 24.54
CA TRP A 713 11.57 4.67 23.19
C TRP A 713 12.42 3.40 23.14
N VAL A 714 13.28 3.16 24.13
CA VAL A 714 14.16 1.97 24.17
C VAL A 714 13.39 0.65 24.14
N VAL A 715 12.12 0.64 24.56
CA VAL A 715 11.25 -0.56 24.46
C VAL A 715 11.07 -1.04 23.02
N TRP A 716 11.17 -0.14 22.03
CA TRP A 716 11.12 -0.47 20.60
C TRP A 716 12.45 -1.00 20.05
N TYR A 717 13.50 -1.01 20.88
CA TYR A 717 14.84 -1.38 20.48
C TYR A 717 15.51 -2.22 21.55
N GLN A 718 15.48 -3.52 21.33
CA GLN A 718 16.39 -4.40 22.03
C GLN A 718 17.80 -4.20 21.46
N ASP A 719 18.75 -3.73 22.28
CA ASP A 719 20.16 -3.68 21.88
C ASP A 719 20.71 -5.11 21.79
N LYS A 720 20.42 -5.80 20.68
CA LYS A 720 20.92 -7.14 20.37
C LYS A 720 22.45 -7.19 20.29
N ARG A 721 23.15 -6.04 20.29
CA ARG A 721 24.62 -5.99 20.44
C ARG A 721 25.07 -6.42 21.84
N ASN A 722 24.25 -6.20 22.88
CA ASN A 722 24.51 -6.74 24.22
C ASN A 722 24.26 -8.25 24.31
N GLU A 723 23.54 -8.81 23.34
CA GLU A 723 23.30 -10.24 23.20
C GLU A 723 24.39 -10.91 22.34
N GLN A 724 25.00 -10.20 21.39
CA GLN A 724 26.08 -10.77 20.58
C GLN A 724 27.44 -10.79 21.33
N CYS A 725 28.20 -11.87 21.13
CA CYS A 725 29.59 -11.92 21.54
C CYS A 725 30.38 -10.78 20.90
N VAL A 726 31.35 -10.20 21.62
CA VAL A 726 32.28 -9.22 21.04
C VAL A 726 33.01 -9.84 19.84
N GLU A 727 33.40 -9.03 18.85
CA GLU A 727 34.20 -9.51 17.72
C GLU A 727 35.43 -10.27 18.24
N ASN A 728 35.65 -11.48 17.71
CA ASN A 728 36.69 -12.42 18.15
C ASN A 728 36.55 -13.00 19.56
N CYS A 729 35.33 -13.10 20.10
CA CYS A 729 35.10 -13.82 21.36
C CYS A 729 35.64 -15.27 21.27
N PRO A 730 36.47 -15.72 22.22
CA PRO A 730 37.04 -17.07 22.20
C PRO A 730 36.03 -18.17 22.56
N GLY A 731 34.76 -17.83 22.83
CA GLY A 731 33.77 -18.75 23.37
C GLY A 731 33.92 -18.97 24.88
N LEU A 732 33.22 -19.98 25.40
CA LEU A 732 33.47 -20.47 26.76
C LEU A 732 34.79 -21.25 26.79
N SER A 733 35.57 -21.11 27.87
CA SER A 733 36.78 -21.92 28.07
C SER A 733 36.44 -23.41 28.20
N ASP A 734 37.40 -24.29 27.91
CA ASP A 734 37.22 -25.74 28.09
C ASP A 734 36.82 -26.08 29.54
N ASP A 735 37.38 -25.40 30.52
CA ASP A 735 36.99 -25.53 31.94
C ASP A 735 35.52 -25.16 32.17
N ALA A 736 35.03 -24.09 31.54
CA ALA A 736 33.63 -23.69 31.63
C ALA A 736 32.70 -24.67 30.90
N LEU A 737 33.10 -25.18 29.75
CA LEU A 737 32.32 -26.18 28.99
C LEU A 737 32.18 -27.50 29.75
N ASN A 738 33.20 -27.89 30.52
CA ASN A 738 33.17 -29.12 31.31
C ASN A 738 32.32 -29.00 32.60
N GLN A 739 31.85 -27.80 32.97
CA GLN A 739 30.99 -27.60 34.14
C GLN A 739 29.54 -27.99 33.86
N ARG A 740 28.87 -28.54 34.89
CA ARG A 740 27.41 -28.72 34.88
C ARG A 740 26.73 -27.34 35.00
N PRO A 741 25.72 -27.04 34.16
CA PRO A 741 25.03 -25.75 34.22
C PRO A 741 24.18 -25.61 35.49
N SER A 742 24.21 -24.45 36.12
CA SER A 742 23.36 -24.05 37.25
C SER A 742 21.92 -23.76 36.82
N ASP A 743 20.98 -23.68 37.79
CA ASP A 743 19.58 -23.33 37.51
C ASP A 743 19.47 -21.98 36.78
N ILE A 744 20.22 -20.98 37.21
CA ILE A 744 20.20 -19.65 36.58
C ILE A 744 20.74 -19.69 35.14
N GLU A 745 21.73 -20.55 34.87
CA GLU A 745 22.27 -20.74 33.52
C GLU A 745 21.24 -21.43 32.61
N LEU A 746 20.60 -22.50 33.08
CA LEU A 746 19.54 -23.18 32.32
C LEU A 746 18.31 -22.28 32.10
N LEU A 747 17.98 -21.45 33.08
CA LEU A 747 16.88 -20.49 32.98
C LEU A 747 17.16 -19.45 31.89
N ARG A 748 18.34 -18.82 31.93
CA ARG A 748 18.74 -17.81 30.94
C ARG A 748 18.86 -18.41 29.55
N PHE A 749 19.41 -19.61 29.44
CA PHE A 749 19.45 -20.34 28.19
C PHE A 749 18.03 -20.61 27.66
N SER A 750 17.18 -21.25 28.47
CA SER A 750 15.81 -21.59 28.05
C SER A 750 14.99 -20.37 27.68
N THR A 751 15.10 -19.26 28.41
CA THR A 751 14.37 -18.01 28.14
C THR A 751 14.73 -17.43 26.77
N ASN A 752 16.02 -17.47 26.38
CA ASN A 752 16.49 -16.91 25.12
C ASN A 752 16.48 -17.93 23.96
N PHE A 753 16.26 -19.22 24.24
CA PHE A 753 16.27 -20.26 23.21
C PHE A 753 14.90 -20.37 22.51
N PRO A 754 14.80 -20.40 21.17
CA PRO A 754 13.52 -20.39 20.48
C PRO A 754 12.64 -21.63 20.76
N SER A 755 11.38 -21.41 21.15
CA SER A 755 10.47 -22.49 21.54
C SER A 755 10.17 -23.48 20.39
N ASN A 756 10.22 -23.02 19.14
CA ASN A 756 10.07 -23.88 17.96
C ASN A 756 11.31 -24.74 17.63
N GLN A 757 12.45 -24.51 18.29
CA GLN A 757 13.69 -25.30 18.16
C GLN A 757 13.92 -26.25 19.34
N MET A 758 13.15 -26.09 20.42
CA MET A 758 13.31 -26.90 21.64
C MET A 758 13.11 -28.39 21.39
N TYR A 759 12.17 -28.76 20.52
CA TYR A 759 11.91 -30.16 20.19
C TYR A 759 13.16 -30.87 19.61
N GLU A 760 13.87 -30.16 18.73
CA GLU A 760 15.09 -30.68 18.11
C GLU A 760 16.24 -30.71 19.13
N LEU A 761 16.38 -29.67 19.97
CA LEU A 761 17.36 -29.63 21.05
C LEU A 761 17.18 -30.80 22.03
N VAL A 762 15.97 -31.02 22.54
CA VAL A 762 15.70 -32.11 23.49
C VAL A 762 15.86 -33.48 22.83
N SER A 763 15.73 -33.58 21.51
CA SER A 763 16.02 -34.81 20.78
C SER A 763 17.53 -35.11 20.81
N TYR A 764 18.37 -34.12 20.53
CA TYR A 764 19.83 -34.27 20.65
C TYR A 764 20.31 -34.51 22.08
N LEU A 765 19.56 -34.03 23.09
CA LEU A 765 19.84 -34.29 24.50
C LEU A 765 19.23 -35.59 25.04
N ASN A 766 18.57 -36.41 24.20
CA ASN A 766 17.86 -37.64 24.60
C ASN A 766 16.75 -37.42 25.65
N MET A 767 16.04 -36.29 25.58
CA MET A 767 15.03 -35.84 26.53
C MET A 767 13.62 -35.82 25.95
N PHE A 768 13.41 -36.41 24.77
CA PHE A 768 12.14 -36.38 24.04
C PHE A 768 10.93 -36.90 24.85
N GLU A 769 11.06 -38.03 25.53
CA GLU A 769 9.95 -38.60 26.32
C GLU A 769 9.58 -37.70 27.50
N LYS A 770 10.58 -37.19 28.22
CA LYS A 770 10.39 -36.24 29.33
C LYS A 770 9.81 -34.90 28.86
N TRP A 771 10.18 -34.45 27.66
CA TRP A 771 9.62 -33.23 27.04
C TRP A 771 8.11 -33.38 26.81
N ASN A 772 7.67 -34.52 26.28
CA ASN A 772 6.25 -34.76 26.03
C ASN A 772 5.44 -34.82 27.35
N ASP A 773 5.98 -35.48 28.38
CA ASP A 773 5.34 -35.52 29.71
C ASP A 773 5.25 -34.13 30.36
N ILE A 774 6.34 -33.36 30.34
CA ILE A 774 6.34 -31.99 30.90
C ILE A 774 5.38 -31.08 30.12
N THR A 775 5.37 -31.12 28.79
CA THR A 775 4.50 -30.25 27.98
C THR A 775 3.03 -30.61 28.10
N GLN A 776 2.68 -31.88 28.35
CA GLN A 776 1.31 -32.28 28.69
C GLN A 776 0.86 -31.73 30.05
N ASN A 777 1.76 -31.63 31.02
CA ASN A 777 1.48 -31.08 32.35
C ASN A 777 1.54 -29.53 32.40
N TYR A 778 2.18 -28.89 31.41
CA TYR A 778 2.35 -27.43 31.31
C TYR A 778 1.92 -26.88 29.92
N PRO A 779 0.69 -27.17 29.42
CA PRO A 779 0.29 -26.82 28.05
C PRO A 779 0.15 -25.30 27.83
N GLU A 780 -0.12 -24.54 28.90
CA GLU A 780 -0.32 -23.10 28.84
C GLU A 780 0.97 -22.28 29.08
N ASN A 781 2.11 -22.91 29.40
CA ASN A 781 3.35 -22.21 29.70
C ASN A 781 4.60 -22.95 29.19
N ILE A 782 4.83 -22.81 27.88
CA ILE A 782 5.95 -23.43 27.18
C ILE A 782 7.31 -22.97 27.72
N GLU A 783 7.43 -21.73 28.21
CA GLU A 783 8.68 -21.20 28.76
C GLU A 783 9.11 -21.92 30.04
N VAL A 784 8.16 -22.26 30.91
CA VAL A 784 8.43 -23.09 32.08
C VAL A 784 8.78 -24.52 31.66
N ALA A 785 8.10 -25.09 30.67
CA ALA A 785 8.40 -26.43 30.17
C ALA A 785 9.84 -26.55 29.64
N LYS A 786 10.34 -25.52 28.94
CA LYS A 786 11.71 -25.43 28.43
C LYS A 786 12.76 -25.48 29.53
N PHE A 787 12.53 -24.73 30.60
CA PHE A 787 13.43 -24.75 31.74
C PHE A 787 13.38 -26.10 32.46
N LEU A 788 12.18 -26.62 32.74
CA LEU A 788 11.99 -27.87 33.49
C LEU A 788 12.63 -29.07 32.77
N VAL A 789 12.51 -29.16 31.45
CA VAL A 789 13.14 -30.27 30.70
C VAL A 789 14.67 -30.19 30.81
N LEU A 790 15.27 -29.00 30.72
CA LEU A 790 16.70 -28.84 30.85
C LEU A 790 17.19 -29.09 32.28
N SER A 791 16.38 -28.72 33.28
CA SER A 791 16.68 -29.04 34.68
C SER A 791 16.68 -30.56 34.92
N LYS A 792 15.66 -31.27 34.43
CA LYS A 792 15.60 -32.74 34.49
C LYS A 792 16.71 -33.42 33.68
N TRP A 793 17.22 -32.76 32.64
CA TRP A 793 18.36 -33.25 31.87
C TRP A 793 19.64 -33.19 32.72
N ARG A 794 19.89 -32.06 33.38
CA ARG A 794 21.06 -31.86 34.26
C ARG A 794 21.15 -32.88 35.40
N GLU A 795 20.02 -33.35 35.92
CA GLU A 795 19.95 -34.31 37.02
C GLU A 795 20.37 -35.74 36.64
N MET A 796 20.65 -36.02 35.36
CA MET A 796 21.07 -37.35 34.91
C MET A 796 22.54 -37.66 35.27
N GLU A 797 22.88 -38.94 35.39
CA GLU A 797 24.11 -39.39 36.06
C GLU A 797 25.40 -39.08 35.26
N ASP A 798 25.37 -39.02 33.92
CA ASP A 798 26.57 -38.82 33.09
C ASP A 798 26.45 -37.69 32.03
N GLY A 799 27.58 -37.00 31.77
CA GLY A 799 27.78 -36.15 30.59
C GLY A 799 27.00 -34.83 30.50
N CYS A 800 26.16 -34.49 31.49
CA CYS A 800 25.27 -33.32 31.44
C CYS A 800 25.98 -32.00 31.79
N ASN A 801 26.93 -31.59 30.94
CA ASN A 801 27.71 -30.36 31.05
C ASN A 801 27.44 -29.40 29.88
N LEU A 802 27.97 -28.18 29.97
CA LEU A 802 27.82 -27.17 28.91
C LEU A 802 28.40 -27.63 27.56
N LYS A 803 29.38 -28.55 27.56
CA LYS A 803 29.93 -29.17 26.35
C LYS A 803 28.90 -30.02 25.61
N ALA A 804 28.15 -30.87 26.30
CA ALA A 804 27.07 -31.66 25.69
C ALA A 804 25.97 -30.75 25.10
N LEU A 805 25.67 -29.63 25.77
CA LEU A 805 24.74 -28.63 25.24
C LEU A 805 25.31 -27.93 23.99
N ALA A 806 26.61 -27.62 23.97
CA ALA A 806 27.30 -27.03 22.82
C ALA A 806 27.32 -27.97 21.60
N GLU A 807 27.53 -29.26 21.83
CA GLU A 807 27.49 -30.30 20.79
C GLU A 807 26.08 -30.42 20.18
N ALA A 808 25.04 -30.43 21.03
CA ALA A 808 23.66 -30.41 20.57
C ALA A 808 23.33 -29.17 19.72
N LEU A 809 23.77 -27.99 20.13
CA LEU A 809 23.61 -26.75 19.35
C LEU A 809 24.33 -26.80 18.01
N THR A 810 25.54 -27.35 17.98
CA THR A 810 26.34 -27.50 16.75
C THR A 810 25.63 -28.41 15.75
N ASN A 811 25.02 -29.50 16.22
CA ASN A 811 24.23 -30.41 15.38
C ASN A 811 22.93 -29.79 14.83
N MET A 812 22.48 -28.68 15.42
CA MET A 812 21.34 -27.89 14.96
C MET A 812 21.74 -26.74 14.03
N ASP A 813 23.01 -26.64 13.64
CA ASP A 813 23.59 -25.47 12.95
C ASP A 813 23.40 -24.15 13.73
N ILE A 814 23.37 -24.20 15.06
CA ILE A 814 23.25 -23.04 15.95
C ILE A 814 24.62 -22.70 16.54
N SER A 815 24.98 -21.42 16.51
CA SER A 815 26.23 -20.92 17.10
C SER A 815 26.31 -21.23 18.60
N THR A 816 27.42 -21.85 19.03
CA THR A 816 27.69 -22.16 20.44
C THR A 816 27.87 -20.91 21.31
N HIS A 817 28.02 -19.72 20.70
CA HIS A 817 28.08 -18.44 21.40
C HIS A 817 26.78 -18.08 22.14
N VAL A 818 25.66 -18.75 21.85
CA VAL A 818 24.43 -18.66 22.67
C VAL A 818 24.74 -19.04 24.13
N LEU A 819 25.67 -19.95 24.38
CA LEU A 819 26.08 -20.34 25.73
C LEU A 819 26.92 -19.27 26.45
N CYS A 820 27.58 -18.37 25.70
CA CYS A 820 28.29 -17.24 26.31
C CYS A 820 27.31 -16.23 26.93
N GLN A 821 26.11 -16.09 26.36
CA GLN A 821 25.06 -15.18 26.86
C GLN A 821 24.52 -15.63 28.23
N VAL A 822 24.53 -16.93 28.48
CA VAL A 822 24.01 -17.55 29.70
C VAL A 822 24.76 -17.07 30.96
N ARG A 823 26.06 -16.79 30.83
CA ARG A 823 26.93 -16.30 31.92
C ARG A 823 27.07 -14.77 31.96
N ARG A 824 26.49 -14.03 31.01
CA ARG A 824 26.53 -12.57 31.05
C ARG A 824 25.57 -12.05 32.11
N VAL A 825 26.09 -11.24 33.02
CA VAL A 825 25.26 -10.45 33.95
C VAL A 825 24.88 -9.17 33.21
N ARG A 826 23.58 -8.95 32.95
CA ARG A 826 23.10 -7.66 32.45
C ARG A 826 23.36 -6.63 33.55
N ILE A 827 24.02 -5.52 33.29
CA ILE A 827 24.16 -4.49 34.33
C ILE A 827 22.85 -3.72 34.39
N ALA A 828 22.12 -3.81 35.50
CA ALA A 828 20.88 -3.06 35.66
C ALA A 828 21.15 -1.55 35.74
N LYS A 829 20.61 -0.78 34.77
CA LYS A 829 20.49 0.67 34.86
C LYS A 829 19.17 1.01 35.58
N THR A 830 19.21 1.89 36.58
CA THR A 830 18.02 2.27 37.36
C THR A 830 18.14 3.70 37.89
N GLU A 831 17.02 4.42 37.90
CA GLU A 831 16.89 5.75 38.51
C GLU A 831 16.64 5.71 40.03
N ILE A 832 16.55 4.51 40.62
CA ILE A 832 16.42 4.34 42.06
C ILE A 832 17.71 4.88 42.71
N PRO A 833 17.62 5.88 43.62
CA PRO A 833 18.80 6.48 44.21
C PRO A 833 19.65 5.43 44.92
N LEU A 834 20.98 5.57 44.83
CA LEU A 834 21.95 4.56 45.29
C LEU A 834 21.74 4.15 46.76
N GLU A 835 21.28 5.07 47.58
CA GLU A 835 20.94 4.86 49.00
C GLU A 835 19.81 3.85 49.23
N TYR A 836 18.89 3.68 48.27
CA TYR A 836 17.77 2.73 48.39
C TYR A 836 18.11 1.34 47.87
N LEU A 837 19.12 1.20 47.01
CA LEU A 837 19.44 -0.08 46.36
C LEU A 837 19.84 -1.16 47.37
N ASP A 838 20.41 -0.78 48.51
CA ASP A 838 20.90 -1.73 49.51
C ASP A 838 19.88 -2.00 50.63
N PHE A 839 18.68 -1.40 50.56
CA PHE A 839 17.56 -1.68 51.46
C PHE A 839 16.86 -2.98 51.11
N ILE A 840 16.29 -3.60 52.15
CA ILE A 840 15.40 -4.74 52.03
C ILE A 840 13.99 -4.19 51.76
N PRO A 841 13.30 -4.59 50.68
CA PRO A 841 11.96 -4.09 50.39
C PRO A 841 10.98 -4.47 51.51
N THR A 842 10.09 -3.55 51.85
CA THR A 842 9.00 -3.78 52.82
C THR A 842 7.91 -4.64 52.21
N GLU A 843 7.04 -5.22 53.05
CA GLU A 843 5.89 -6.01 52.58
C GLU A 843 4.96 -5.19 51.70
N GLU A 844 4.75 -3.92 52.04
CA GLU A 844 3.98 -2.97 51.23
C GLU A 844 4.55 -2.80 49.81
N ILE A 845 5.88 -2.70 49.69
CA ILE A 845 6.55 -2.60 48.38
C ILE A 845 6.36 -3.90 47.59
N LEU A 846 6.52 -5.06 48.24
CA LEU A 846 6.36 -6.35 47.57
C LEU A 846 4.91 -6.58 47.13
N ASP A 847 3.93 -6.21 47.95
CA ASP A 847 2.50 -6.32 47.65
C ASP A 847 2.08 -5.40 46.50
N ALA A 848 2.60 -4.17 46.47
CA ALA A 848 2.36 -3.24 45.37
C ALA A 848 3.05 -3.65 44.06
N LEU A 849 4.19 -4.35 44.14
CA LEU A 849 4.95 -4.83 42.99
C LEU A 849 4.37 -6.11 42.38
N ALA A 850 3.89 -7.05 43.20
CA ALA A 850 3.38 -8.36 42.79
C ALA A 850 2.43 -8.33 41.57
N PRO A 851 1.41 -7.44 41.49
CA PRO A 851 0.53 -7.36 40.34
C PRO A 851 1.18 -6.75 39.08
N GLN A 852 2.30 -6.03 39.22
CA GLN A 852 3.00 -5.35 38.12
C GLN A 852 4.04 -6.24 37.42
N ILE A 853 4.38 -7.40 37.98
CA ILE A 853 5.40 -8.31 37.40
C ILE A 853 4.83 -9.11 36.21
N GLY A 854 3.53 -9.41 36.19
CA GLY A 854 2.90 -10.20 35.14
C GLY A 854 3.30 -11.69 35.16
N GLN A 855 3.31 -12.35 33.99
CA GLN A 855 3.42 -13.82 33.88
C GLN A 855 4.86 -14.40 33.95
N VAL A 856 5.71 -13.88 34.83
CA VAL A 856 7.13 -14.30 34.94
C VAL A 856 7.53 -14.74 36.34
N PHE A 857 6.57 -15.14 37.18
CA PHE A 857 6.82 -15.54 38.58
C PHE A 857 7.92 -16.62 38.69
N PHE A 858 7.91 -17.58 37.76
CA PHE A 858 8.85 -18.71 37.77
C PHE A 858 10.28 -18.26 37.43
N GLN A 859 10.43 -17.42 36.40
CA GLN A 859 11.70 -16.82 36.00
C GLN A 859 12.23 -15.88 37.09
N LEU A 860 11.35 -15.06 37.67
CA LEU A 860 11.70 -14.17 38.76
C LEU A 860 12.22 -14.97 39.96
N GLY A 861 11.47 -15.99 40.38
CA GLY A 861 11.83 -16.84 41.52
C GLY A 861 13.19 -17.52 41.35
N ALA A 862 13.48 -18.01 40.16
CA ALA A 862 14.78 -18.62 39.87
C ALA A 862 15.92 -17.58 39.78
N GLU A 863 15.71 -16.39 39.21
CA GLU A 863 16.72 -15.31 39.19
C GLU A 863 17.04 -14.76 40.58
N VAL A 864 16.07 -14.75 41.50
CA VAL A 864 16.29 -14.33 42.89
C VAL A 864 16.82 -15.47 43.79
N GLY A 865 16.98 -16.68 43.24
CA GLY A 865 17.68 -17.79 43.90
C GLY A 865 16.79 -18.85 44.56
N LEU A 866 15.48 -18.85 44.34
CA LEU A 866 14.59 -19.87 44.90
C LEU A 866 14.74 -21.23 44.20
N SER A 867 14.61 -22.30 44.98
CA SER A 867 14.67 -23.66 44.44
C SER A 867 13.45 -24.00 43.56
N ILE A 868 13.65 -24.87 42.56
CA ILE A 868 12.58 -25.33 41.67
C ILE A 868 11.43 -25.95 42.45
N GLY A 869 11.72 -26.77 43.47
CA GLY A 869 10.69 -27.38 44.32
C GLY A 869 9.84 -26.33 45.06
N THR A 870 10.44 -25.22 45.47
CA THR A 870 9.71 -24.08 46.05
C THR A 870 8.76 -23.46 45.03
N LEU A 871 9.22 -23.25 43.80
CA LEU A 871 8.43 -22.64 42.73
C LEU A 871 7.26 -23.53 42.27
N GLU A 872 7.47 -24.86 42.22
CA GLU A 872 6.42 -25.83 41.91
C GLU A 872 5.36 -25.89 43.02
N ASN A 873 5.75 -25.76 44.29
CA ASN A 873 4.81 -25.67 45.41
C ASN A 873 3.99 -24.38 45.37
N ILE A 874 4.63 -23.22 45.15
CA ILE A 874 3.94 -21.92 45.01
C ILE A 874 2.90 -21.97 43.89
N LYS A 875 3.27 -22.53 42.72
CA LYS A 875 2.35 -22.71 41.60
C LYS A 875 1.17 -23.61 41.96
N SER A 876 1.43 -24.71 42.67
CA SER A 876 0.41 -25.69 43.07
C SER A 876 -0.58 -25.13 44.10
N ASN A 877 -0.09 -24.28 45.01
CA ASN A 877 -0.90 -23.62 46.03
C ASN A 877 -1.79 -22.50 45.46
N ASN A 878 -1.33 -21.83 44.40
CA ASN A 878 -2.03 -20.71 43.77
C ASN A 878 -2.34 -20.99 42.29
N PRO A 879 -3.18 -21.98 41.96
CA PRO A 879 -3.47 -22.32 40.58
C PRO A 879 -4.24 -21.17 39.91
N ARG A 880 -3.63 -20.56 38.89
CA ARG A 880 -4.20 -19.49 38.04
C ARG A 880 -4.25 -18.06 38.65
N ASP A 881 -3.67 -17.84 39.82
CA ASP A 881 -3.50 -16.49 40.39
C ASP A 881 -2.04 -16.02 40.27
N LEU A 882 -1.74 -15.28 39.21
CA LEU A 882 -0.39 -14.81 38.89
C LEU A 882 0.11 -13.76 39.90
N ALA A 883 -0.79 -12.93 40.43
CA ALA A 883 -0.42 -11.92 41.41
C ALA A 883 -0.06 -12.59 42.75
N ALA A 884 -0.86 -13.59 43.17
CA ALA A 884 -0.54 -14.40 44.34
C ALA A 884 0.75 -15.21 44.16
N GLN A 885 0.99 -15.78 42.97
CA GLN A 885 2.25 -16.47 42.65
C GLN A 885 3.46 -15.53 42.73
N ASN A 886 3.40 -14.35 42.10
CA ASN A 886 4.48 -13.35 42.18
C ASN A 886 4.69 -12.89 43.62
N ARG A 887 3.61 -12.68 44.37
CA ARG A 887 3.67 -12.31 45.79
C ARG A 887 4.38 -13.38 46.61
N GLU A 888 3.96 -14.63 46.53
CA GLU A 888 4.62 -15.71 47.29
C GLU A 888 6.09 -15.89 46.91
N VAL A 889 6.46 -15.71 45.63
CA VAL A 889 7.86 -15.70 45.19
C VAL A 889 8.65 -14.57 45.87
N LEU A 890 8.13 -13.34 45.86
CA LEU A 890 8.78 -12.19 46.47
C LEU A 890 8.97 -12.35 47.99
N PHE A 891 7.96 -12.90 48.67
CA PHE A 891 8.01 -13.14 50.11
C PHE A 891 8.95 -14.30 50.46
N ALA A 892 8.89 -15.42 49.73
CA ALA A 892 9.82 -16.53 49.91
C ALA A 892 11.28 -16.09 49.70
N TRP A 893 11.54 -15.24 48.70
CA TRP A 893 12.86 -14.66 48.47
C TRP A 893 13.31 -13.73 49.60
N ARG A 894 12.41 -12.89 50.14
CA ARG A 894 12.71 -11.99 51.27
C ARG A 894 13.04 -12.76 52.55
N GLU A 895 12.45 -13.94 52.74
CA GLU A 895 12.71 -14.81 53.90
C GLU A 895 13.96 -15.69 53.75
N ASP A 896 14.41 -15.93 52.52
CA ASP A 896 15.64 -16.70 52.24
C ASP A 896 16.88 -15.92 52.70
N ARG A 897 17.65 -16.53 53.63
CA ARG A 897 18.85 -15.91 54.22
C ARG A 897 20.14 -16.23 53.47
N THR A 898 20.07 -16.95 52.35
CA THR A 898 21.25 -17.33 51.56
C THR A 898 21.89 -16.14 50.85
N VAL A 899 21.08 -15.21 50.34
CA VAL A 899 21.50 -13.96 49.69
C VAL A 899 20.71 -12.79 50.27
N LYS A 900 21.37 -11.68 50.62
CA LYS A 900 20.68 -10.52 51.20
C LYS A 900 19.62 -9.98 50.21
N PRO A 901 18.32 -9.98 50.54
CA PRO A 901 17.26 -9.66 49.60
C PRO A 901 17.10 -8.15 49.46
N THR A 902 18.01 -7.50 48.73
CA THR A 902 18.00 -6.04 48.56
C THR A 902 17.25 -5.61 47.31
N ILE A 903 16.83 -4.35 47.26
CA ILE A 903 16.26 -3.71 46.06
C ILE A 903 17.19 -3.88 44.86
N ARG A 904 18.52 -3.85 45.05
CA ARG A 904 19.53 -4.11 44.01
C ARG A 904 19.36 -5.49 43.37
N VAL A 905 19.20 -6.53 44.19
CA VAL A 905 19.01 -7.90 43.71
C VAL A 905 17.69 -8.01 42.94
N LEU A 906 16.63 -7.38 43.43
CA LEU A 906 15.32 -7.38 42.78
C LEU A 906 15.34 -6.65 41.44
N VAL A 907 15.93 -5.45 41.38
CA VAL A 907 16.16 -4.70 40.14
C VAL A 907 16.93 -5.54 39.13
N GLN A 908 17.99 -6.19 39.59
CA GLN A 908 18.81 -7.03 38.74
C GLN A 908 18.04 -8.24 38.18
N ALA A 909 17.24 -8.90 39.01
CA ALA A 909 16.37 -10.00 38.59
C ALA A 909 15.31 -9.54 37.57
N LEU A 910 14.65 -8.39 37.82
CA LEU A 910 13.65 -7.81 36.90
C LEU A 910 14.25 -7.43 35.54
N VAL A 911 15.48 -6.92 35.51
CA VAL A 911 16.22 -6.63 34.27
C VAL A 911 16.61 -7.92 33.53
N ASN A 912 17.03 -8.95 34.25
CA ASN A 912 17.39 -10.24 33.65
C ASN A 912 16.20 -10.93 32.98
N ILE A 913 15.00 -10.81 33.56
CA ILE A 913 13.76 -11.36 32.99
C ILE A 913 13.03 -10.41 32.01
N GLY A 914 13.68 -9.31 31.60
CA GLY A 914 13.15 -8.40 30.57
C GLY A 914 12.00 -7.48 31.02
N ARG A 915 11.77 -7.33 32.34
CA ARG A 915 10.77 -6.40 32.90
C ARG A 915 11.31 -5.00 33.17
N GLY A 916 12.64 -4.84 33.23
CA GLY A 916 13.29 -3.58 33.55
C GLY A 916 13.02 -3.12 35.00
N ALA A 917 13.54 -1.95 35.37
CA ALA A 917 13.38 -1.42 36.73
C ALA A 917 12.08 -0.60 36.92
N ARG A 918 11.33 -0.31 35.84
CA ARG A 918 10.25 0.68 35.82
C ARG A 918 9.06 0.33 36.72
N CYS A 919 8.62 -0.93 36.74
CA CYS A 919 7.55 -1.39 37.64
C CYS A 919 7.89 -1.13 39.12
N LEU A 920 9.14 -1.40 39.52
CA LEU A 920 9.59 -1.13 40.88
C LEU A 920 9.79 0.37 41.15
N GLN A 921 10.24 1.14 40.16
CA GLN A 921 10.34 2.60 40.27
C GLN A 921 8.97 3.27 40.47
N GLU A 922 7.94 2.82 39.76
CA GLU A 922 6.57 3.32 39.92
C GLU A 922 6.00 2.98 41.31
N VAL A 923 6.29 1.78 41.84
CA VAL A 923 5.94 1.43 43.24
C VAL A 923 6.66 2.35 44.22
N LEU A 924 7.97 2.52 44.08
CA LEU A 924 8.78 3.30 45.03
C LEU A 924 8.46 4.81 45.01
N LYS A 925 7.97 5.35 43.88
CA LYS A 925 7.47 6.74 43.80
C LYS A 925 6.19 6.97 44.62
N ASN A 926 5.42 5.91 44.86
CA ASN A 926 4.12 5.95 45.54
C ASN A 926 4.19 5.54 47.02
N VAL A 927 5.37 5.16 47.53
CA VAL A 927 5.60 4.77 48.92
C VAL A 927 6.36 5.88 49.65
N ASP A 928 5.90 6.29 50.83
CA ASP A 928 6.55 7.35 51.62
C ASP A 928 7.91 6.89 52.15
N LEU A 929 8.98 7.29 51.44
CA LEU A 929 10.37 6.84 51.67
C LEU A 929 10.90 7.13 53.08
N ASN A 930 10.23 7.98 53.87
CA ASN A 930 10.54 8.25 55.27
C ASN A 930 10.31 7.04 56.20
N THR A 931 9.62 5.99 55.74
CA THR A 931 9.32 4.78 56.53
C THR A 931 10.38 3.67 56.41
N LEU A 932 11.33 3.77 55.47
CA LEU A 932 12.36 2.76 55.21
C LEU A 932 13.46 2.67 56.30
N GLY A 933 13.43 3.58 57.28
CA GLY A 933 14.52 3.85 58.21
C GLY A 933 14.35 3.33 59.65
N HIS A 934 13.56 2.31 59.97
CA HIS A 934 13.55 1.73 61.33
C HIS A 934 13.29 0.22 61.37
N SER A 935 14.34 -0.59 61.24
CA SER A 935 14.38 -1.92 61.87
C SER A 935 15.81 -2.25 62.29
N SER A 936 16.17 -1.82 63.50
CA SER A 936 17.42 -2.20 64.16
C SER A 936 17.17 -3.39 65.08
N GLU A 937 17.48 -4.61 64.63
CA GLU A 937 17.74 -5.74 65.51
C GLU A 937 19.12 -6.36 65.25
N MET A 938 19.93 -6.31 66.32
CA MET A 938 21.08 -7.16 66.67
C MET A 938 22.39 -7.07 65.85
N SER A 939 23.42 -6.41 66.42
CA SER A 939 24.33 -6.99 67.43
C SER A 939 25.65 -6.21 67.52
N ALA A 940 26.18 -6.14 68.74
CA ALA A 940 27.21 -5.23 69.20
C ALA A 940 28.65 -5.66 68.85
N ILE A 941 29.49 -4.71 68.44
CA ILE A 941 30.97 -4.78 68.55
C ILE A 941 31.47 -3.37 68.96
N PRO A 942 32.37 -3.23 69.97
CA PRO A 942 32.64 -1.96 70.60
C PRO A 942 33.64 -1.08 69.83
N LYS A 943 33.38 0.23 69.88
CA LYS A 943 34.17 1.33 69.32
C LYS A 943 35.65 1.31 69.79
N LYS A 944 36.57 1.60 68.88
CA LYS A 944 37.87 2.26 69.16
C LYS A 944 38.06 3.48 68.24
N PRO A 945 38.81 4.50 68.68
CA PRO A 945 38.56 5.89 68.32
C PRO A 945 39.28 6.36 67.06
N GLN A 946 38.72 7.44 66.52
CA GLN A 946 39.18 8.26 65.40
C GLN A 946 40.64 8.71 65.53
N SER A 947 41.38 8.66 64.41
CA SER A 947 42.49 9.57 64.15
C SER A 947 42.29 10.23 62.78
N GLN A 948 42.21 11.56 62.81
CA GLN A 948 42.13 12.47 61.67
C GLN A 948 43.44 12.53 60.87
N LYS A 949 43.32 13.09 59.64
CA LYS A 949 44.32 13.54 58.66
C LYS A 949 44.62 12.48 57.58
N GLN A 950 44.65 12.77 56.29
CA GLN A 950 44.83 14.05 55.57
C GLN A 950 44.36 13.86 54.11
N LYS A 951 43.86 14.94 53.50
CA LYS A 951 43.58 15.04 52.07
C LYS A 951 44.87 14.86 51.25
N THR A 952 44.85 14.02 50.23
CA THR A 952 45.56 14.26 48.97
C THR A 952 44.74 13.69 47.80
N SER A 953 44.34 14.60 46.93
CA SER A 953 43.83 14.32 45.59
C SER A 953 44.93 13.76 44.71
N THR A 954 44.69 12.67 43.97
CA THR A 954 45.11 12.61 42.56
C THR A 954 44.25 11.57 41.83
N VAL A 955 43.62 12.05 40.77
CA VAL A 955 43.02 11.31 39.67
C VAL A 955 44.07 10.41 39.03
N CYS A 956 43.74 9.16 38.72
CA CYS A 956 44.11 8.57 37.43
C CYS A 956 43.26 7.34 37.11
N ALA A 957 42.83 7.31 35.86
CA ALA A 957 42.07 6.29 35.15
C ALA A 957 42.66 4.88 35.29
N ILE A 958 41.87 3.86 34.99
CA ILE A 958 42.20 2.77 34.06
C ILE A 958 40.97 1.84 33.89
N ALA A 959 40.70 1.56 32.61
CA ALA A 959 40.18 0.36 31.95
C ALA A 959 39.18 -0.56 32.67
#